data_AF-A0A2E2HL22-F1
#
_entry.id   AF-A0A2E2HL22-F1
#
_cell.length_a   1.000
_cell.length_b   1.000
_cell.length_c   1.000
_cell.angle_alpha   90.00
_cell.angle_beta   90.00
_cell.angle_gamma   90.00
#
_symmetry.space_group_name_H-M   'P 1'
#
loop_
_entity.id
_entity.type
_entity.pdbx_description
1 polymer ?
#
loop_
_entity_poly.entity_id
_entity_poly.type
_entity_poly.pdbx_seq_one_letter_code
_entity_poly.pdbx_strand_id
1 'polypeptide(L)'
;MQRMVALVLVTLLALPLTGCLSGNEPESTGGTYSVSATWAEIPLETKTEYYVDDEQVSWELTSDTVEQQVRDAGGVIVGLSMILDYPNEDESANLGFCTGLENNVPDLIYGTITKNDWSLTQSEFNPGSHTVNLTWHNQSLLEMDNISGMSKDDILNQIDAGDDAYGIYNLNILVDADAYNGEVCTHTDDGEEVTSTVSLLVVDLEVIGSESTAALSVGEGAVSIALFTPWFVGMFVLLGYLVTRKERYHLGVILEEETSVESTAPSQEKGNTLVESYRARVLTLCALYVAQGIPWGFITVTFVTYLAVEGVSAGQLAFLLTLGTLPWSVKFLWGPIIDRYQFPEMGKRRPWILIAQSGMIVVLSSMLLIPNMSSNVTLVGIMFLVYNVFTALQDVSTDALAVDVLEPHEFEKVNSYMFTSKAVGGIIGGAGLGTIIGFVGIKGAIVLQIPILIVIMLVPLFMTERPGEKLYPWSESTARNKTMDVPEQTNFTEIFNKIKIAFSFRSAQLGILLSLVMSLSFFLIPVLPLLFVRELGWTEEQFNATKGGVILIVTMLGYMAGGQLGKLFGGKAIIIYSAFSTALITTFWGMNESLWSNGLFMMTVWSLQTFVWAMVSINIYSLMMRITWTEVGGTQFTGYMAMMNLSAIIGYQLTAPLAARFDYSTLFYIAAVLETVVILGAMFIDPEETRREMAKHLSE
;
A
#
# COMPACT_ATOMS: atom_id res chain seq x y z
N MET A 1 16.52 -34.17 15.00
CA MET A 1 16.79 -32.73 14.80
C MET A 1 16.34 -32.23 13.42
N GLN A 2 16.84 -32.75 12.29
CA GLN A 2 16.47 -32.28 10.93
C GLN A 2 14.97 -32.40 10.59
N ARG A 3 14.31 -33.52 10.93
CA ARG A 3 12.85 -33.67 10.79
C ARG A 3 12.06 -32.73 11.69
N MET A 4 12.65 -32.31 12.82
CA MET A 4 12.00 -31.48 13.83
C MET A 4 12.07 -30.00 13.44
N VAL A 5 13.19 -29.55 12.86
CA VAL A 5 13.34 -28.21 12.27
C VAL A 5 12.45 -28.05 11.05
N ALA A 6 12.38 -29.05 10.17
CA ALA A 6 11.44 -29.08 9.06
C ALA A 6 9.98 -29.07 9.55
N LEU A 7 9.64 -29.80 10.62
CA LEU A 7 8.31 -29.79 11.22
C LEU A 7 7.94 -28.42 11.82
N VAL A 8 8.87 -27.78 12.53
CA VAL A 8 8.70 -26.42 13.11
C VAL A 8 8.53 -25.36 12.01
N LEU A 9 9.30 -25.47 10.94
CA LEU A 9 9.20 -24.59 9.77
C LEU A 9 7.90 -24.82 8.98
N VAL A 10 7.47 -26.07 8.81
CA VAL A 10 6.19 -26.43 8.16
C VAL A 10 5.00 -26.01 9.01
N THR A 11 5.09 -26.07 10.35
CA THR A 11 4.03 -25.57 11.24
C THR A 11 3.95 -24.04 11.23
N LEU A 12 5.08 -23.33 11.15
CA LEU A 12 5.11 -21.88 10.92
C LEU A 12 4.55 -21.48 9.54
N LEU A 13 4.76 -22.30 8.51
CA LEU A 13 4.19 -22.11 7.16
C LEU A 13 2.71 -22.50 7.05
N ALA A 14 2.16 -23.30 7.97
CA ALA A 14 0.76 -23.74 7.96
C ALA A 14 -0.18 -22.75 8.69
N LEU A 15 0.35 -21.94 9.60
CA LEU A 15 -0.41 -20.92 10.34
C LEU A 15 -1.06 -19.81 9.49
N PRO A 16 -0.54 -19.38 8.32
CA PRO A 16 -1.20 -18.35 7.50
C PRO A 16 -2.28 -18.91 6.55
N LEU A 17 -2.33 -20.22 6.29
CA LEU A 17 -3.29 -20.80 5.32
C LEU A 17 -4.69 -21.01 5.90
N THR A 18 -4.84 -21.06 7.23
CA THR A 18 -6.15 -21.15 7.88
C THR A 18 -6.89 -19.80 7.93
N GLY A 19 -6.20 -18.68 7.73
CA GLY A 19 -6.81 -17.35 7.69
C GLY A 19 -7.63 -17.05 6.43
N CYS A 20 -7.54 -17.86 5.38
CA CYS A 20 -8.32 -17.69 4.15
C CYS A 20 -9.74 -18.29 4.21
N LEU A 21 -10.12 -18.99 5.29
CA LEU A 21 -11.39 -19.73 5.35
C LEU A 21 -12.20 -19.54 6.65
N SER A 22 -11.87 -18.58 7.50
CA SER A 22 -12.73 -18.19 8.63
C SER A 22 -13.17 -16.75 8.49
N GLY A 23 -14.36 -16.54 7.91
CA GLY A 23 -15.10 -15.28 7.94
C GLY A 23 -15.67 -15.02 9.33
N ASN A 24 -14.80 -14.84 10.32
CA ASN A 24 -15.18 -14.16 11.55
C ASN A 24 -14.68 -12.72 11.41
N GLU A 25 -15.56 -11.87 10.89
CA GLU A 25 -15.45 -10.42 11.03
C GLU A 25 -15.35 -10.11 12.53
N PRO A 26 -14.31 -9.39 12.98
CA PRO A 26 -14.36 -8.78 14.30
C PRO A 26 -15.44 -7.69 14.28
N GLU A 27 -16.16 -7.54 15.40
CA GLU A 27 -17.17 -6.50 15.58
C GLU A 27 -16.68 -5.14 15.06
N SER A 28 -17.53 -4.51 14.23
CA SER A 28 -17.28 -3.26 13.53
C SER A 28 -16.88 -2.15 14.51
N THR A 29 -15.60 -1.78 14.48
CA THR A 29 -15.12 -0.56 15.13
C THR A 29 -15.08 0.54 14.06
N GLY A 30 -15.79 1.63 14.35
CA GLY A 30 -16.27 2.62 13.37
C GLY A 30 -15.24 3.10 12.34
N GLY A 31 -15.70 3.21 11.10
CA GLY A 31 -14.97 3.86 10.01
C GLY A 31 -14.94 5.38 10.18
N THR A 32 -14.21 6.05 9.28
CA THR A 32 -14.35 7.50 9.09
C THR A 32 -15.29 7.71 7.92
N TYR A 33 -16.42 8.36 8.21
CA TYR A 33 -17.47 8.64 7.25
C TYR A 33 -17.62 10.15 7.09
N SER A 34 -17.91 10.59 5.87
CA SER A 34 -18.41 11.94 5.60
C SER A 34 -19.84 11.81 5.09
N VAL A 35 -20.73 12.67 5.55
CA VAL A 35 -22.14 12.66 5.15
C VAL A 35 -22.38 13.86 4.26
N SER A 36 -22.75 13.61 3.00
CA SER A 36 -23.25 14.64 2.11
C SER A 36 -24.77 14.61 2.14
N ALA A 37 -25.41 15.75 2.36
CA ALA A 37 -26.85 15.90 2.46
C ALA A 37 -27.34 16.95 1.45
N THR A 38 -28.27 16.54 0.59
CA THR A 38 -28.96 17.47 -0.33
C THR A 38 -30.40 17.65 0.14
N TRP A 39 -30.80 18.90 0.40
CA TRP A 39 -32.12 19.24 0.95
C TRP A 39 -33.14 19.53 -0.14
N ALA A 40 -34.37 19.07 0.07
CA ALA A 40 -35.53 19.38 -0.74
C ALA A 40 -36.74 19.69 0.15
N GLU A 41 -37.51 20.72 -0.22
CA GLU A 41 -38.78 21.04 0.41
C GLU A 41 -39.91 20.58 -0.50
N ILE A 42 -40.80 19.73 0.02
CA ILE A 42 -41.94 19.19 -0.73
C ILE A 42 -43.23 19.80 -0.17
N PRO A 43 -43.93 20.66 -0.93
CA PRO A 43 -45.13 21.32 -0.44
C PRO A 43 -46.27 20.30 -0.26
N LEU A 44 -46.93 20.36 0.89
CA LEU A 44 -48.12 19.57 1.22
C LEU A 44 -49.40 20.36 0.99
N GLU A 45 -49.49 21.56 1.56
CA GLU A 45 -50.68 22.39 1.52
C GLU A 45 -50.32 23.87 1.67
N THR A 46 -51.08 24.73 0.98
CA THR A 46 -51.14 26.16 1.26
C THR A 46 -52.61 26.53 1.42
N LYS A 47 -52.95 27.17 2.55
CA LYS A 47 -54.31 27.66 2.82
C LYS A 47 -54.27 29.03 3.48
N THR A 48 -55.33 29.80 3.28
CA THR A 48 -55.57 31.09 3.94
C THR A 48 -56.92 30.99 4.62
N GLU A 49 -56.96 31.28 5.92
CA GLU A 49 -58.15 31.15 6.76
C GLU A 49 -58.15 32.26 7.81
N TYR A 50 -59.35 32.66 8.24
CA TYR A 50 -59.52 33.65 9.31
C TYR A 50 -59.62 32.92 10.65
N TYR A 51 -58.72 33.25 11.59
CA TYR A 51 -58.61 32.60 12.89
C TYR A 51 -59.16 33.53 13.95
N VAL A 52 -60.20 33.08 14.66
CA VAL A 52 -60.88 33.87 15.69
C VAL A 52 -60.01 33.95 16.95
N ASP A 53 -60.05 35.10 17.62
CA ASP A 53 -59.35 35.35 18.89
C ASP A 53 -59.60 34.24 19.93
N ASP A 54 -58.52 33.81 20.58
CA ASP A 54 -58.46 32.75 21.60
C ASP A 54 -58.97 31.36 21.15
N GLU A 55 -59.29 31.15 19.87
CA GLU A 55 -59.76 29.88 19.33
C GLU A 55 -58.65 29.06 18.68
N GLN A 56 -58.43 27.86 19.23
CA GLN A 56 -57.44 26.93 18.72
C GLN A 56 -58.00 26.11 17.55
N VAL A 57 -57.43 26.29 16.35
CA VAL A 57 -57.84 25.55 15.13
C VAL A 57 -56.77 24.53 14.75
N SER A 58 -57.15 23.24 14.80
CA SER A 58 -56.25 22.12 14.47
C SER A 58 -56.73 21.30 13.29
N TRP A 59 -55.80 20.83 12.45
CA TRP A 59 -56.08 19.94 11.31
C TRP A 59 -54.94 18.95 11.07
N GLU A 60 -55.21 17.94 10.23
CA GLU A 60 -54.27 16.85 9.93
C GLU A 60 -53.86 16.86 8.46
N LEU A 61 -52.57 16.64 8.20
CA LEU A 61 -52.02 16.39 6.87
C LEU A 61 -51.36 15.01 6.82
N THR A 62 -51.28 14.39 5.64
CA THR A 62 -50.61 13.10 5.44
C THR A 62 -49.55 13.19 4.34
N SER A 63 -48.43 12.47 4.52
CA SER A 63 -47.40 12.31 3.49
C SER A 63 -47.82 11.41 2.31
N ASP A 64 -48.90 10.65 2.44
CA ASP A 64 -49.32 9.62 1.46
C ASP A 64 -49.58 10.21 0.06
N THR A 65 -49.95 11.49 -0.02
CA THR A 65 -50.26 12.18 -1.28
C THR A 65 -49.03 12.56 -2.07
N VAL A 66 -47.86 12.64 -1.43
CA VAL A 66 -46.59 13.10 -2.01
C VAL A 66 -45.48 12.04 -1.94
N GLU A 67 -45.82 10.78 -1.62
CA GLU A 67 -44.86 9.69 -1.42
C GLU A 67 -43.88 9.53 -2.60
N GLN A 68 -44.36 9.66 -3.85
CA GLN A 68 -43.49 9.57 -5.03
C GLN A 68 -42.49 10.73 -5.11
N GLN A 69 -42.91 11.95 -4.76
CA GLN A 69 -42.03 13.12 -4.75
C GLN A 69 -40.98 13.00 -3.65
N VAL A 70 -41.35 12.44 -2.49
CA VAL A 70 -40.42 12.14 -1.39
C VAL A 70 -39.37 11.12 -1.83
N ARG A 71 -39.79 10.04 -2.51
CA ARG A 71 -38.86 9.02 -3.04
C ARG A 71 -37.90 9.58 -4.08
N ASP A 72 -38.38 10.46 -4.97
CA ASP A 72 -37.56 11.10 -6.00
C ASP A 72 -36.54 12.09 -5.39
N ALA A 73 -36.79 12.60 -4.18
CA ALA A 73 -35.96 13.56 -3.47
C ALA A 73 -35.01 12.96 -2.41
N GLY A 74 -34.82 11.63 -2.40
CA GLY A 74 -33.91 10.94 -1.48
C GLY A 74 -34.58 10.02 -0.46
N GLY A 75 -35.90 10.15 -0.25
CA GLY A 75 -36.71 9.22 0.53
C GLY A 75 -36.63 9.35 2.06
N VAL A 76 -35.77 10.23 2.60
CA VAL A 76 -35.61 10.44 4.05
C VAL A 76 -36.29 11.73 4.47
N ILE A 77 -37.41 11.62 5.21
CA ILE A 77 -38.12 12.78 5.77
C ILE A 77 -37.51 13.10 7.14
N VAL A 78 -36.93 14.29 7.28
CA VAL A 78 -36.22 14.73 8.49
C VAL A 78 -36.96 15.81 9.29
N GLY A 79 -38.02 16.38 8.72
CA GLY A 79 -38.77 17.44 9.37
C GLY A 79 -40.00 17.92 8.60
N LEU A 80 -40.69 18.90 9.19
CA LEU A 80 -41.83 19.62 8.61
C LEU A 80 -41.69 21.12 8.90
N SER A 81 -41.87 21.93 7.86
CA SER A 81 -41.80 23.39 7.91
C SER A 81 -43.18 23.97 7.65
N MET A 82 -43.66 24.81 8.57
CA MET A 82 -44.90 25.56 8.43
C MET A 82 -44.60 27.05 8.47
N ILE A 83 -44.81 27.73 7.36
CA ILE A 83 -44.68 29.18 7.23
C ILE A 83 -46.05 29.78 7.45
N LEU A 84 -46.16 30.71 8.40
CA LEU A 84 -47.35 31.51 8.68
C LEU A 84 -47.10 32.94 8.23
N ASP A 85 -47.93 33.44 7.32
CA ASP A 85 -47.86 34.79 6.76
C ASP A 85 -49.15 35.56 7.09
N TYR A 86 -48.97 36.73 7.69
CA TYR A 86 -50.02 37.59 8.24
C TYR A 86 -49.62 39.04 7.93
N PRO A 87 -49.85 39.50 6.69
CA PRO A 87 -49.21 40.71 6.17
C PRO A 87 -49.83 42.01 6.68
N ASN A 88 -50.99 41.93 7.33
CA ASN A 88 -51.73 43.08 7.83
C ASN A 88 -51.96 42.92 9.34
N GLU A 89 -52.53 43.96 9.91
CA GLU A 89 -52.97 44.04 11.30
C GLU A 89 -54.21 44.94 11.26
N ASP A 90 -55.37 44.49 11.79
CA ASP A 90 -56.67 45.11 11.55
C ASP A 90 -57.65 45.22 12.74
N GLU A 91 -57.42 46.18 13.61
CA GLU A 91 -58.41 46.54 14.64
C GLU A 91 -59.66 47.32 14.13
N SER A 92 -60.82 47.06 14.74
CA SER A 92 -62.08 47.80 14.52
C SER A 92 -62.43 48.77 15.66
N ALA A 93 -62.60 50.06 15.36
CA ALA A 93 -62.93 51.06 16.37
C ALA A 93 -64.37 50.91 16.95
N ASN A 94 -64.49 50.90 18.28
CA ASN A 94 -65.79 50.90 18.97
C ASN A 94 -66.46 52.28 18.97
N LEU A 95 -67.73 52.33 19.40
CA LEU A 95 -68.47 53.59 19.58
C LEU A 95 -67.77 54.49 20.63
N GLY A 96 -67.03 55.50 20.18
CA GLY A 96 -66.28 56.47 21.01
C GLY A 96 -65.74 57.65 20.19
N PHE A 97 -64.86 58.48 20.77
CA PHE A 97 -64.15 59.57 20.06
C PHE A 97 -62.85 59.07 19.41
N CYS A 98 -62.93 58.03 18.57
CA CYS A 98 -61.78 57.50 17.83
C CYS A 98 -61.47 58.39 16.62
N THR A 99 -60.20 58.79 16.45
CA THR A 99 -59.76 59.76 15.44
C THR A 99 -59.26 59.12 14.14
N GLY A 100 -59.02 57.80 14.14
CA GLY A 100 -58.39 57.06 13.06
C GLY A 100 -56.89 57.31 12.95
N LEU A 101 -56.29 57.89 13.99
CA LEU A 101 -54.84 58.13 14.12
C LEU A 101 -54.21 57.25 15.22
N GLU A 102 -55.02 56.47 15.91
CA GLU A 102 -54.60 55.43 16.84
C GLU A 102 -53.87 54.33 16.06
N ASN A 103 -52.73 53.86 16.57
CA ASN A 103 -52.02 52.74 15.95
C ASN A 103 -52.62 51.44 16.47
N ASN A 104 -52.83 50.49 15.57
CA ASN A 104 -53.17 49.13 15.94
C ASN A 104 -52.08 48.49 16.81
N VAL A 105 -52.50 47.59 17.69
CA VAL A 105 -51.66 46.79 18.55
C VAL A 105 -51.37 45.47 17.82
N PRO A 106 -50.09 45.03 17.76
CA PRO A 106 -49.76 43.73 17.20
C PRO A 106 -50.32 42.54 17.98
N ASP A 107 -50.92 41.60 17.27
CA ASP A 107 -51.39 40.29 17.76
C ASP A 107 -50.27 39.26 17.77
N LEU A 108 -50.40 38.28 18.67
CA LEU A 108 -49.44 37.19 18.80
C LEU A 108 -49.99 35.90 18.16
N ILE A 109 -49.32 35.43 17.11
CA ILE A 109 -49.78 34.27 16.34
C ILE A 109 -48.91 33.08 16.69
N TYR A 110 -49.54 31.99 17.16
CA TYR A 110 -48.88 30.74 17.50
C TYR A 110 -49.08 29.69 16.42
N GLY A 111 -47.98 29.11 15.96
CA GLY A 111 -48.00 27.91 15.13
C GLY A 111 -47.45 26.70 15.90
N THR A 112 -48.16 25.58 15.87
CA THR A 112 -47.73 24.32 16.49
C THR A 112 -47.76 23.17 15.48
N ILE A 113 -46.63 22.45 15.38
CA ILE A 113 -46.52 21.22 14.61
C ILE A 113 -46.34 20.07 15.60
N THR A 114 -47.08 18.97 15.41
CA THR A 114 -46.91 17.73 16.20
C THR A 114 -46.90 16.48 15.33
N LYS A 115 -45.88 15.64 15.51
CA LYS A 115 -45.70 14.33 14.88
C LYS A 115 -45.24 13.34 15.94
N ASN A 116 -46.07 12.36 16.28
CA ASN A 116 -45.79 11.38 17.34
C ASN A 116 -45.36 12.09 18.65
N ASP A 117 -44.14 11.85 19.11
CA ASP A 117 -43.56 12.48 20.31
C ASP A 117 -42.87 13.84 20.02
N TRP A 118 -42.69 14.20 18.75
CA TRP A 118 -42.09 15.48 18.34
C TRP A 118 -43.16 16.56 18.28
N SER A 119 -42.95 17.66 18.99
CA SER A 119 -43.84 18.82 18.99
C SER A 119 -43.04 20.11 19.12
N LEU A 120 -43.38 21.12 18.32
CA LEU A 120 -42.78 22.44 18.38
C LEU A 120 -43.87 23.49 18.22
N THR A 121 -43.87 24.46 19.15
CA THR A 121 -44.68 25.67 19.10
C THR A 121 -43.76 26.87 18.99
N GLN A 122 -44.06 27.77 18.05
CA GLN A 122 -43.41 29.07 17.95
C GLN A 122 -44.47 30.15 17.77
N SER A 123 -44.12 31.38 18.09
CA SER A 123 -45.00 32.53 17.91
C SER A 123 -44.23 33.80 17.59
N GLU A 124 -44.88 34.69 16.87
CA GLU A 124 -44.35 36.01 16.50
C GLU A 124 -45.52 36.99 16.29
N PHE A 125 -45.22 38.29 16.33
CA PHE A 125 -46.22 39.34 16.24
C PHE A 125 -46.54 39.70 14.78
N ASN A 126 -47.79 40.02 14.47
CA ASN A 126 -48.18 40.63 13.18
C ASN A 126 -47.87 42.16 13.15
N PRO A 127 -47.93 42.81 11.97
CA PRO A 127 -47.85 42.23 10.63
C PRO A 127 -46.46 41.63 10.38
N GLY A 128 -46.40 40.47 9.73
CA GLY A 128 -45.15 39.75 9.49
C GLY A 128 -45.35 38.33 8.99
N SER A 129 -44.31 37.52 9.14
CA SER A 129 -44.36 36.10 8.83
C SER A 129 -43.33 35.36 9.68
N HIS A 130 -43.64 34.15 10.12
CA HIS A 130 -42.69 33.30 10.83
C HIS A 130 -42.78 31.84 10.38
N THR A 131 -41.73 31.07 10.69
CA THR A 131 -41.62 29.67 10.26
C THR A 131 -41.45 28.75 11.44
N VAL A 132 -42.43 27.87 11.67
CA VAL A 132 -42.32 26.76 12.62
C VAL A 132 -41.61 25.61 11.92
N ASN A 133 -40.37 25.32 12.31
CA ASN A 133 -39.55 24.27 11.68
C ASN A 133 -39.28 23.12 12.67
N LEU A 134 -40.07 22.05 12.58
CA LEU A 134 -39.93 20.85 13.41
C LEU A 134 -39.03 19.83 12.69
N THR A 135 -37.87 19.53 13.26
CA THR A 135 -36.92 18.54 12.73
C THR A 135 -36.60 17.45 13.76
N TRP A 136 -36.40 16.20 13.32
CA TRP A 136 -36.16 15.04 14.19
C TRP A 136 -34.87 14.26 13.87
N HIS A 137 -33.90 14.90 13.22
CA HIS A 137 -32.58 14.32 12.92
C HIS A 137 -31.47 14.89 13.81
N ASN A 138 -30.35 14.16 13.91
CA ASN A 138 -29.15 14.65 14.58
C ASN A 138 -28.36 15.63 13.69
N GLN A 139 -28.62 16.93 13.86
CA GLN A 139 -27.97 18.01 13.11
C GLN A 139 -26.43 17.97 13.17
N SER A 140 -25.85 17.54 14.30
CA SER A 140 -24.39 17.54 14.47
C SER A 140 -23.68 16.60 13.49
N LEU A 141 -24.34 15.52 13.05
CA LEU A 141 -23.77 14.56 12.10
C LEU A 141 -23.74 15.10 10.67
N LEU A 142 -24.66 16.01 10.33
CA LEU A 142 -24.73 16.64 9.01
C LEU A 142 -23.72 17.79 8.86
N GLU A 143 -23.21 18.34 9.97
CA GLU A 143 -22.25 19.45 9.99
C GLU A 143 -20.79 19.00 10.14
N MET A 144 -20.55 17.73 10.47
CA MET A 144 -19.19 17.19 10.64
C MET A 144 -18.57 16.79 9.30
N ASP A 145 -17.38 17.33 9.00
CA ASP A 145 -16.58 16.92 7.83
C ASP A 145 -16.13 15.45 7.90
N ASN A 146 -15.90 14.92 9.12
CA ASN A 146 -15.47 13.55 9.36
C ASN A 146 -16.08 12.98 10.65
N ILE A 147 -16.91 11.96 10.52
CA ILE A 147 -17.51 11.19 11.60
C ILE A 147 -16.66 9.94 11.82
N SER A 148 -15.98 9.87 12.97
CA SER A 148 -15.17 8.71 13.37
C SER A 148 -15.79 7.98 14.56
N GLY A 149 -15.72 6.65 14.56
CA GLY A 149 -16.09 5.83 15.73
C GLY A 149 -17.55 5.37 15.80
N MET A 150 -18.34 5.61 14.75
CA MET A 150 -19.68 5.04 14.57
C MET A 150 -19.74 4.15 13.33
N SER A 151 -20.65 3.18 13.27
CA SER A 151 -20.89 2.41 12.04
C SER A 151 -21.73 3.23 11.04
N LYS A 152 -21.72 2.82 9.76
CA LYS A 152 -22.58 3.44 8.74
C LYS A 152 -24.06 3.34 9.13
N ASP A 153 -24.48 2.20 9.66
CA ASP A 153 -25.85 1.96 10.06
C ASP A 153 -26.24 2.79 11.29
N ASP A 154 -25.32 3.01 12.24
CA ASP A 154 -25.56 3.89 13.39
C ASP A 154 -25.73 5.37 12.97
N ILE A 155 -24.98 5.80 11.94
CA ILE A 155 -25.11 7.16 11.38
C ILE A 155 -26.48 7.30 10.71
N LEU A 156 -26.87 6.32 9.87
CA LEU A 156 -28.14 6.35 9.17
C LEU A 156 -29.33 6.32 10.15
N ASN A 157 -29.29 5.46 11.18
CA ASN A 157 -30.35 5.38 12.18
C ASN A 157 -30.52 6.65 13.04
N GLN A 158 -29.52 7.54 13.08
CA GLN A 158 -29.61 8.82 13.80
C GLN A 158 -30.16 9.97 12.94
N ILE A 159 -30.33 9.75 11.65
CA ILE A 159 -30.80 10.76 10.69
C ILE A 159 -32.13 10.32 10.07
N ASP A 160 -32.26 9.05 9.71
CA ASP A 160 -33.45 8.46 9.12
C ASP A 160 -34.32 7.79 10.20
N ALA A 161 -35.47 8.40 10.49
CA ALA A 161 -36.48 7.86 11.40
C ALA A 161 -37.36 6.78 10.75
N GLY A 162 -37.13 6.42 9.48
CA GLY A 162 -37.81 5.35 8.77
C GLY A 162 -39.32 5.57 8.66
N ASP A 163 -40.09 4.50 8.85
CA ASP A 163 -41.55 4.51 8.71
C ASP A 163 -42.24 5.48 9.70
N ASP A 164 -41.62 5.80 10.84
CA ASP A 164 -42.20 6.71 11.84
C ASP A 164 -42.27 8.17 11.34
N ALA A 165 -41.45 8.52 10.34
CA ALA A 165 -41.47 9.84 9.72
C ALA A 165 -42.66 10.03 8.76
N TYR A 166 -43.23 8.95 8.24
CA TYR A 166 -44.36 8.94 7.30
C TYR A 166 -45.72 8.92 8.03
N GLY A 167 -46.79 9.27 7.32
CA GLY A 167 -48.17 9.23 7.81
C GLY A 167 -48.68 10.61 8.22
N ILE A 168 -49.42 10.68 9.33
CA ILE A 168 -50.19 11.87 9.72
C ILE A 168 -49.34 12.88 10.51
N TYR A 169 -49.51 14.17 10.22
CA TYR A 169 -48.95 15.33 10.92
C TYR A 169 -50.10 16.19 11.45
N ASN A 170 -50.04 16.58 12.73
CA ASN A 170 -51.04 17.43 13.36
C ASN A 170 -50.53 18.88 13.40
N LEU A 171 -51.33 19.78 12.88
CA LEU A 171 -51.03 21.20 12.81
C LEU A 171 -52.06 21.98 13.62
N ASN A 172 -51.60 23.06 14.24
CA ASN A 172 -52.44 23.88 15.07
C ASN A 172 -52.01 25.34 15.01
N ILE A 173 -52.99 26.24 14.86
CA ILE A 173 -52.79 27.69 14.91
C ILE A 173 -53.71 28.27 15.99
N LEU A 174 -53.17 29.22 16.75
CA LEU A 174 -53.90 30.01 17.74
C LEU A 174 -53.51 31.48 17.54
N VAL A 175 -54.50 32.36 17.48
CA VAL A 175 -54.31 33.82 17.45
C VAL A 175 -54.72 34.36 18.83
N ASP A 176 -53.83 35.13 19.43
CA ASP A 176 -54.04 35.87 20.68
C ASP A 176 -54.10 37.34 20.27
N ALA A 177 -55.33 37.84 20.09
CA ALA A 177 -55.59 39.15 19.52
C ALA A 177 -55.67 40.22 20.61
N ASP A 178 -54.93 41.31 20.44
CA ASP A 178 -54.83 42.39 21.42
C ASP A 178 -55.30 43.69 20.76
N ALA A 179 -56.29 44.37 21.34
CA ALA A 179 -56.84 45.60 20.77
C ALA A 179 -56.40 46.87 21.54
N TYR A 180 -56.26 47.99 20.82
CA TYR A 180 -56.01 49.29 21.42
C TYR A 180 -57.04 49.68 22.50
N ASN A 181 -56.55 50.01 23.70
CA ASN A 181 -57.38 50.37 24.85
C ASN A 181 -56.95 51.70 25.48
N GLY A 182 -57.62 52.81 25.11
CA GLY A 182 -57.37 54.15 25.62
C GLY A 182 -58.50 54.72 26.49
N GLU A 183 -58.27 55.85 27.17
CA GLU A 183 -59.25 56.45 28.10
C GLU A 183 -60.54 56.96 27.41
N VAL A 184 -60.50 57.26 26.11
CA VAL A 184 -61.62 57.89 25.35
C VAL A 184 -62.00 57.12 24.07
N CYS A 185 -61.20 56.13 23.68
CA CYS A 185 -61.40 55.28 22.50
C CYS A 185 -60.86 53.88 22.81
N THR A 186 -61.61 52.86 22.43
CA THR A 186 -61.22 51.45 22.48
C THR A 186 -61.50 50.82 21.13
N HIS A 187 -60.65 49.91 20.69
CA HIS A 187 -60.91 49.09 19.52
C HIS A 187 -61.33 47.67 19.94
N THR A 188 -61.81 46.89 18.99
CA THR A 188 -62.07 45.46 19.12
C THR A 188 -61.30 44.78 18.02
N ASP A 189 -60.61 43.72 18.40
CA ASP A 189 -60.04 42.74 17.50
C ASP A 189 -60.81 41.43 17.67
N ASP A 190 -61.15 40.78 16.56
CA ASP A 190 -61.88 39.52 16.55
C ASP A 190 -60.99 38.36 16.01
N GLY A 191 -59.72 38.63 15.66
CA GLY A 191 -58.74 37.67 15.15
C GLY A 191 -58.13 38.07 13.79
N GLU A 192 -57.27 37.20 13.23
CA GLU A 192 -56.39 37.54 12.09
C GLU A 192 -56.55 36.58 10.89
N GLU A 193 -56.32 37.11 9.67
CA GLU A 193 -56.22 36.30 8.46
C GLU A 193 -54.80 35.75 8.29
N VAL A 194 -54.62 34.45 8.53
CA VAL A 194 -53.30 33.79 8.44
C VAL A 194 -53.24 32.89 7.21
N THR A 195 -52.19 33.08 6.40
CA THR A 195 -51.83 32.16 5.32
C THR A 195 -50.79 31.17 5.80
N SER A 196 -51.16 29.88 5.89
CA SER A 196 -50.25 28.80 6.25
C SER A 196 -49.76 28.03 5.02
N THR A 197 -48.45 27.90 4.86
CA THR A 197 -47.81 27.04 3.86
C THR A 197 -47.00 25.95 4.55
N VAL A 198 -47.33 24.69 4.28
CA VAL A 198 -46.73 23.53 4.93
C VAL A 198 -45.93 22.71 3.92
N SER A 199 -44.68 22.41 4.24
CA SER A 199 -43.79 21.60 3.41
C SER A 199 -43.05 20.55 4.24
N LEU A 200 -42.83 19.37 3.65
CA LEU A 200 -41.93 18.34 4.19
C LEU A 200 -40.48 18.69 3.88
N LEU A 201 -39.61 18.48 4.86
CA LEU A 201 -38.17 18.56 4.69
C LEU A 201 -37.63 17.17 4.39
N VAL A 202 -37.14 16.98 3.16
CA VAL A 202 -36.59 15.70 2.68
C VAL A 202 -35.12 15.88 2.38
N VAL A 203 -34.32 14.87 2.73
CA VAL A 203 -32.88 14.87 2.50
C VAL A 203 -32.49 13.64 1.68
N ASP A 204 -31.68 13.86 0.65
CA ASP A 204 -30.92 12.81 -0.01
C ASP A 204 -29.55 12.67 0.66
N LEU A 205 -29.31 11.52 1.28
CA LEU A 205 -28.13 11.23 2.09
C LEU A 205 -27.15 10.36 1.30
N GLU A 206 -25.96 10.91 1.03
CA GLU A 206 -24.84 10.13 0.53
C GLU A 206 -23.78 10.01 1.63
N VAL A 207 -23.68 8.82 2.25
CA VAL A 207 -22.62 8.51 3.22
C VAL A 207 -21.39 8.02 2.47
N ILE A 208 -20.37 8.87 2.36
CA ILE A 208 -19.13 8.61 1.64
C ILE A 208 -18.04 8.26 2.66
N GLY A 209 -17.58 7.02 2.60
CA GLY A 209 -16.49 6.51 3.42
C GLY A 209 -16.19 5.06 3.05
N SER A 210 -14.94 4.63 3.23
CA SER A 210 -14.64 3.21 3.26
C SER A 210 -14.82 2.74 4.70
N GLU A 211 -15.46 1.58 4.91
CA GLU A 211 -15.09 0.76 6.07
C GLU A 211 -13.56 0.71 6.04
N SER A 212 -12.91 1.37 7.00
CA SER A 212 -11.49 1.16 7.15
C SER A 212 -11.38 -0.33 7.43
N THR A 213 -10.74 -1.08 6.53
CA THR A 213 -10.09 -2.34 6.89
C THR A 213 -9.48 -2.09 8.26
N ALA A 214 -10.06 -2.69 9.30
CA ALA A 214 -9.88 -2.35 10.71
C ALA A 214 -8.60 -1.54 10.90
N ALA A 215 -8.71 -0.21 11.09
CA ALA A 215 -7.55 0.66 11.13
C ALA A 215 -6.51 0.01 12.04
N LEU A 216 -5.37 -0.40 11.46
CA LEU A 216 -4.44 -1.29 12.12
C LEU A 216 -4.07 -0.69 13.48
N SER A 217 -4.64 -1.25 14.54
CA SER A 217 -4.39 -0.84 15.91
C SER A 217 -3.40 -1.81 16.52
N VAL A 218 -2.56 -1.26 17.40
CA VAL A 218 -1.58 -2.06 18.13
C VAL A 218 -2.18 -2.32 19.50
N GLY A 219 -2.27 -3.60 19.86
CA GLY A 219 -2.86 -4.05 21.10
C GLY A 219 -1.96 -3.77 22.30
N GLU A 220 -2.48 -4.04 23.49
CA GLU A 220 -1.79 -3.77 24.75
C GLU A 220 -1.07 -5.00 25.33
N GLY A 221 -1.07 -6.13 24.61
CA GLY A 221 -0.50 -7.38 25.10
C GLY A 221 1.02 -7.32 25.22
N ALA A 222 1.53 -7.00 26.41
CA ALA A 222 2.95 -7.01 26.70
C ALA A 222 3.44 -8.40 27.10
N VAL A 223 4.44 -8.92 26.39
CA VAL A 223 5.13 -10.17 26.72
C VAL A 223 6.52 -9.84 27.24
N SER A 224 6.83 -10.31 28.45
CA SER A 224 8.14 -10.07 29.05
C SER A 224 9.26 -10.65 28.18
N ILE A 225 10.32 -9.86 27.97
CA ILE A 225 11.54 -10.30 27.29
C ILE A 225 12.14 -11.56 27.91
N ALA A 226 11.90 -11.83 29.21
CA ALA A 226 12.35 -13.02 29.89
C ALA A 226 11.90 -14.34 29.22
N LEU A 227 10.76 -14.32 28.52
CA LEU A 227 10.26 -15.47 27.75
C LEU A 227 11.05 -15.70 26.45
N PHE A 228 11.67 -14.66 25.90
CA PHE A 228 12.49 -14.73 24.70
C PHE A 228 13.97 -15.02 25.03
N THR A 229 14.42 -14.72 26.25
CA THR A 229 15.81 -14.95 26.69
C THR A 229 16.33 -16.38 26.43
N PRO A 230 15.58 -17.46 26.71
CA PRO A 230 16.05 -18.82 26.42
C PRO A 230 16.35 -19.05 24.93
N TRP A 231 15.57 -18.42 24.04
CA TRP A 231 15.80 -18.50 22.59
C TRP A 231 17.11 -17.81 22.21
N PHE A 232 17.33 -16.58 22.68
CA PHE A 232 18.56 -15.84 22.37
C PHE A 232 19.81 -16.46 22.99
N VAL A 233 19.72 -16.99 24.22
CA VAL A 233 20.80 -17.76 24.83
C VAL A 233 21.08 -19.03 24.02
N GLY A 234 20.03 -19.74 23.60
CA GLY A 234 20.14 -20.90 22.71
C GLY A 234 20.83 -20.56 21.38
N MET A 235 20.45 -19.44 20.75
CA MET A 235 21.06 -18.94 19.52
C MET A 235 22.51 -18.52 19.71
N PHE A 236 22.85 -17.89 20.84
CA PHE A 236 24.23 -17.53 21.17
C PHE A 236 25.11 -18.78 21.34
N VAL A 237 24.61 -19.80 22.06
CA VAL A 237 25.30 -21.09 22.21
C VAL A 237 25.43 -21.81 20.87
N LEU A 238 24.37 -21.81 20.06
CA LEU A 238 24.40 -22.37 18.70
C LEU A 238 25.44 -21.68 17.84
N LEU A 239 25.52 -20.34 17.89
CA LEU A 239 26.52 -19.57 17.17
C LEU A 239 27.93 -19.96 17.62
N GLY A 240 28.20 -20.01 18.93
CA GLY A 240 29.48 -20.52 19.44
C GLY A 240 29.83 -21.94 18.97
N TYR A 241 28.83 -22.83 18.91
CA TYR A 241 28.99 -24.18 18.38
C TYR A 241 29.31 -24.20 16.88
N LEU A 242 28.62 -23.37 16.09
CA LEU A 242 28.84 -23.23 14.64
C LEU A 242 30.25 -22.72 14.35
N VAL A 243 30.70 -21.68 15.07
CA VAL A 243 32.07 -21.14 14.95
C VAL A 243 33.11 -22.20 15.27
N THR A 244 32.91 -22.97 16.34
CA THR A 244 33.83 -24.07 16.73
C THR A 244 33.90 -25.17 15.66
N ARG A 245 32.85 -25.34 14.85
CA ARG A 245 32.79 -26.32 13.76
C ARG A 245 32.71 -25.68 12.36
N LYS A 246 33.44 -24.58 12.16
CA LYS A 246 33.41 -23.79 10.91
C LYS A 246 33.57 -24.60 9.63
N GLU A 247 34.43 -25.62 9.61
CA GLU A 247 34.67 -26.44 8.41
C GLU A 247 33.47 -27.34 8.08
N ARG A 248 32.87 -27.97 9.10
CA ARG A 248 31.72 -28.87 8.91
C ARG A 248 30.49 -28.15 8.35
N TYR A 249 30.34 -26.87 8.67
CA TYR A 249 29.22 -26.04 8.24
C TYR A 249 29.57 -25.11 7.09
N HIS A 250 30.74 -25.27 6.46
CA HIS A 250 31.17 -24.47 5.31
C HIS A 250 31.13 -22.96 5.59
N LEU A 251 31.39 -22.53 6.84
CA LEU A 251 31.22 -21.12 7.24
C LEU A 251 32.28 -20.21 6.61
N GLY A 252 33.52 -20.69 6.51
CA GLY A 252 34.62 -19.98 5.88
C GLY A 252 34.74 -20.22 4.39
N VAL A 253 33.75 -20.89 3.77
CA VAL A 253 33.73 -21.00 2.31
C VAL A 253 33.43 -19.61 1.76
N ILE A 254 34.44 -19.04 1.12
CA ILE A 254 34.29 -17.86 0.29
C ILE A 254 33.45 -18.32 -0.90
N LEU A 255 32.28 -17.69 -1.11
CA LEU A 255 31.42 -18.07 -2.24
C LEU A 255 32.09 -17.68 -3.57
N GLU A 256 33.08 -16.79 -3.51
CA GLU A 256 34.07 -16.50 -4.54
C GLU A 256 35.24 -17.50 -4.51
N GLU A 257 35.57 -18.12 -5.65
CA GLU A 257 36.78 -18.96 -5.77
C GLU A 257 38.03 -18.14 -6.03
N GLU A 258 39.14 -18.38 -5.32
CA GLU A 258 40.42 -17.78 -5.73
C GLU A 258 40.92 -18.43 -7.03
N THR A 259 41.30 -17.60 -8.01
CA THR A 259 41.98 -18.06 -9.21
C THR A 259 43.31 -18.71 -8.85
N SER A 260 43.44 -20.03 -9.03
CA SER A 260 44.71 -20.77 -8.98
C SER A 260 45.54 -20.62 -10.26
N VAL A 261 45.36 -19.53 -11.00
CA VAL A 261 46.17 -19.20 -12.17
C VAL A 261 47.26 -18.25 -11.70
N GLU A 262 48.49 -18.79 -11.64
CA GLU A 262 49.73 -18.00 -11.69
C GLU A 262 49.51 -16.74 -12.53
N SER A 263 49.89 -15.58 -12.00
CA SER A 263 49.89 -14.32 -12.72
C SER A 263 50.84 -14.40 -13.93
N THR A 264 50.43 -15.09 -14.98
CA THR A 264 50.83 -14.72 -16.32
C THR A 264 50.17 -13.35 -16.55
N ALA A 265 51.03 -12.38 -16.88
CA ALA A 265 50.74 -10.96 -17.04
C ALA A 265 49.30 -10.65 -17.52
N PRO A 266 48.69 -9.52 -17.09
CA PRO A 266 47.30 -9.19 -17.43
C PRO A 266 47.08 -9.35 -18.93
N SER A 267 46.42 -10.43 -19.32
CA SER A 267 46.03 -10.70 -20.69
C SER A 267 44.95 -9.67 -21.02
N GLN A 268 45.42 -8.52 -21.50
CA GLN A 268 44.69 -7.39 -22.07
C GLN A 268 43.16 -7.43 -21.86
N GLU A 269 42.65 -6.54 -20.99
CA GLU A 269 41.24 -6.11 -20.87
C GLU A 269 40.69 -5.53 -22.21
N LYS A 270 40.78 -6.27 -23.31
CA LYS A 270 40.44 -5.84 -24.69
C LYS A 270 39.32 -6.69 -25.30
N GLY A 271 38.59 -7.45 -24.49
CA GLY A 271 37.35 -8.07 -24.92
C GLY A 271 36.23 -7.03 -24.99
N ASN A 272 35.46 -7.04 -26.09
CA ASN A 272 34.28 -6.18 -26.26
C ASN A 272 33.00 -6.85 -25.73
N THR A 273 33.12 -8.04 -25.12
CA THR A 273 31.98 -8.89 -24.72
C THR A 273 31.90 -9.02 -23.20
N LEU A 274 30.72 -9.36 -22.67
CA LEU A 274 30.49 -9.51 -21.23
C LEU A 274 31.30 -10.65 -20.62
N VAL A 275 31.47 -11.76 -21.34
CA VAL A 275 32.28 -12.89 -20.87
C VAL A 275 33.78 -12.56 -20.86
N GLU A 276 34.28 -11.73 -21.78
CA GLU A 276 35.73 -11.43 -21.83
C GLU A 276 36.16 -10.27 -20.94
N SER A 277 35.27 -9.33 -20.63
CA SER A 277 35.61 -8.08 -19.93
C SER A 277 34.82 -7.90 -18.64
N TYR A 278 35.54 -7.94 -17.52
CA TYR A 278 34.98 -7.66 -16.19
C TYR A 278 34.29 -6.29 -16.13
N ARG A 279 34.91 -5.25 -16.71
CA ARG A 279 34.35 -3.89 -16.68
C ARG A 279 33.04 -3.80 -17.46
N ALA A 280 32.99 -4.41 -18.63
CA ALA A 280 31.80 -4.49 -19.46
C ALA A 280 30.65 -5.22 -18.72
N ARG A 281 30.98 -6.35 -18.12
CA ARG A 281 30.07 -7.18 -17.31
C ARG A 281 29.45 -6.40 -16.16
N VAL A 282 30.29 -5.82 -15.31
CA VAL A 282 29.85 -5.07 -14.12
C VAL A 282 29.06 -3.82 -14.52
N LEU A 283 29.54 -3.04 -15.48
CA LEU A 283 28.85 -1.83 -15.94
C LEU A 283 27.46 -2.16 -16.49
N THR A 284 27.36 -3.22 -17.30
CA THR A 284 26.09 -3.65 -17.90
C THR A 284 25.10 -4.10 -16.84
N LEU A 285 25.52 -5.00 -15.93
CA LEU A 285 24.65 -5.50 -14.87
C LEU A 285 24.19 -4.37 -13.93
N CYS A 286 25.09 -3.46 -13.55
CA CYS A 286 24.75 -2.31 -12.72
C CYS A 286 23.77 -1.37 -13.42
N ALA A 287 24.01 -1.02 -14.69
CA ALA A 287 23.12 -0.17 -15.47
C ALA A 287 21.71 -0.78 -15.60
N LEU A 288 21.62 -2.09 -15.85
CA LEU A 288 20.34 -2.80 -15.91
C LEU A 288 19.63 -2.83 -14.55
N TYR A 289 20.36 -2.97 -13.44
CA TYR A 289 19.78 -2.89 -12.09
C TYR A 289 19.32 -1.48 -11.73
N VAL A 290 20.00 -0.41 -12.16
CA VAL A 290 19.47 0.97 -12.08
C VAL A 290 18.14 1.05 -12.82
N ALA A 291 18.07 0.48 -14.03
CA ALA A 291 16.86 0.44 -14.86
C ALA A 291 15.68 -0.23 -14.15
N GLN A 292 15.92 -1.26 -13.33
CA GLN A 292 14.89 -1.93 -12.53
C GLN A 292 14.46 -1.09 -11.32
N GLY A 293 15.41 -0.39 -10.70
CA GLY A 293 15.17 0.43 -9.50
C GLY A 293 14.28 1.63 -9.78
N ILE A 294 14.45 2.29 -10.92
CA ILE A 294 13.67 3.50 -11.31
C ILE A 294 12.15 3.22 -11.33
N PRO A 295 11.64 2.23 -12.08
CA PRO A 295 10.25 1.78 -12.03
C PRO A 295 9.77 1.55 -10.60
N TRP A 296 10.56 0.83 -9.80
CA TRP A 296 10.18 0.44 -8.45
C TRP A 296 9.98 1.65 -7.54
N GLY A 297 10.97 2.56 -7.50
CA GLY A 297 10.88 3.78 -6.72
C GLY A 297 9.76 4.71 -7.21
N PHE A 298 9.58 4.83 -8.52
CA PHE A 298 8.54 5.65 -9.11
C PHE A 298 7.14 5.17 -8.70
N ILE A 299 6.88 3.87 -8.74
CA ILE A 299 5.56 3.33 -8.37
C ILE A 299 5.34 3.43 -6.87
N THR A 300 6.29 2.94 -6.07
CA THR A 300 6.10 2.79 -4.62
C THR A 300 6.12 4.11 -3.85
N VAL A 301 6.72 5.17 -4.42
CA VAL A 301 6.85 6.47 -3.76
C VAL A 301 6.20 7.58 -4.58
N THR A 302 6.71 7.85 -5.79
CA THR A 302 6.31 9.04 -6.57
C THR A 302 4.85 9.01 -6.99
N PHE A 303 4.44 7.92 -7.62
CA PHE A 303 3.15 7.84 -8.31
C PHE A 303 1.99 7.73 -7.32
N VAL A 304 2.16 6.91 -6.27
CA VAL A 304 1.17 6.78 -5.19
C VAL A 304 0.98 8.10 -4.45
N THR A 305 2.08 8.78 -4.10
CA THR A 305 2.01 10.11 -3.47
C THR A 305 1.29 11.11 -4.37
N TYR A 306 1.59 11.13 -5.67
CA TYR A 306 0.91 12.01 -6.63
C TYR A 306 -0.60 11.78 -6.65
N LEU A 307 -1.05 10.53 -6.78
CA LEU A 307 -2.48 10.23 -6.83
C LEU A 307 -3.19 10.48 -5.50
N ALA A 308 -2.52 10.28 -4.37
CA ALA A 308 -3.05 10.64 -3.06
C ALA A 308 -3.32 12.14 -2.94
N VAL A 309 -2.38 12.98 -3.43
CA VAL A 309 -2.55 14.44 -3.47
C VAL A 309 -3.68 14.86 -4.40
N GLU A 310 -3.90 14.14 -5.50
CA GLU A 310 -5.02 14.36 -6.42
C GLU A 310 -6.38 13.85 -5.87
N GLY A 311 -6.44 13.38 -4.63
CA GLY A 311 -7.68 12.96 -3.97
C GLY A 311 -8.18 11.56 -4.38
N VAL A 312 -7.34 10.73 -5.01
CA VAL A 312 -7.70 9.34 -5.33
C VAL A 312 -7.89 8.55 -4.04
N SER A 313 -8.99 7.79 -3.95
CA SER A 313 -9.34 7.07 -2.72
C SER A 313 -8.29 6.04 -2.32
N ALA A 314 -8.13 5.81 -1.01
CA ALA A 314 -7.16 4.84 -0.48
C ALA A 314 -7.33 3.43 -1.07
N GLY A 315 -8.58 2.98 -1.29
CA GLY A 315 -8.88 1.70 -1.93
C GLY A 315 -8.38 1.62 -3.38
N GLN A 316 -8.52 2.71 -4.14
CA GLN A 316 -7.99 2.79 -5.51
C GLN A 316 -6.46 2.85 -5.53
N LEU A 317 -5.82 3.56 -4.60
CA LEU A 317 -4.36 3.55 -4.45
C LEU A 317 -3.82 2.16 -4.10
N ALA A 318 -4.48 1.46 -3.18
CA ALA A 318 -4.14 0.09 -2.81
C ALA A 318 -4.25 -0.86 -4.02
N PHE A 319 -5.34 -0.75 -4.79
CA PHE A 319 -5.53 -1.50 -6.03
C PHE A 319 -4.40 -1.25 -7.04
N LEU A 320 -4.00 0.01 -7.24
CA LEU A 320 -2.89 0.36 -8.13
C LEU A 320 -1.55 -0.21 -7.65
N LEU A 321 -1.27 -0.15 -6.36
CA LEU A 321 -0.09 -0.76 -5.75
C LEU A 321 -0.07 -2.29 -5.95
N THR A 322 -1.21 -2.95 -5.78
CA THR A 322 -1.36 -4.38 -6.07
C THR A 322 -1.07 -4.67 -7.54
N LEU A 323 -1.66 -3.93 -8.48
CA LEU A 323 -1.38 -4.12 -9.91
C LEU A 323 0.08 -3.83 -10.28
N GLY A 324 0.73 -2.87 -9.62
CA GLY A 324 2.14 -2.56 -9.82
C GLY A 324 3.08 -3.65 -9.27
N THR A 325 2.70 -4.31 -8.19
CA THR A 325 3.54 -5.31 -7.51
C THR A 325 3.29 -6.74 -7.98
N LEU A 326 2.08 -7.07 -8.44
CA LEU A 326 1.69 -8.41 -8.87
C LEU A 326 2.64 -9.06 -9.90
N PRO A 327 3.11 -8.37 -10.96
CA PRO A 327 4.05 -8.97 -11.93
C PRO A 327 5.36 -9.46 -11.31
N TRP A 328 5.82 -8.82 -10.24
CA TRP A 328 7.03 -9.22 -9.52
C TRP A 328 6.84 -10.51 -8.73
N SER A 329 5.61 -10.85 -8.34
CA SER A 329 5.27 -12.09 -7.65
C SER A 329 5.18 -13.27 -8.62
N VAL A 330 4.68 -13.06 -9.84
CA VAL A 330 4.54 -14.10 -10.86
C VAL A 330 5.76 -14.23 -11.78
N LYS A 331 6.84 -13.48 -11.51
CA LYS A 331 8.04 -13.43 -12.36
C LYS A 331 8.71 -14.78 -12.58
N PHE A 332 8.50 -15.76 -11.70
CA PHE A 332 9.01 -17.13 -11.87
C PHE A 332 8.50 -17.82 -13.15
N LEU A 333 7.38 -17.36 -13.72
CA LEU A 333 6.86 -17.86 -15.00
C LEU A 333 7.73 -17.47 -16.19
N TRP A 334 8.48 -16.38 -16.10
CA TRP A 334 9.36 -15.92 -17.17
C TRP A 334 10.59 -16.81 -17.34
N GLY A 335 11.10 -17.42 -16.26
CA GLY A 335 12.27 -18.29 -16.29
C GLY A 335 12.20 -19.36 -17.38
N PRO A 336 11.18 -20.26 -17.36
CA PRO A 336 11.03 -21.30 -18.38
C PRO A 336 10.84 -20.77 -19.80
N ILE A 337 10.19 -19.60 -19.95
CA ILE A 337 9.95 -18.99 -21.27
C ILE A 337 11.28 -18.49 -21.86
N ILE A 338 12.07 -17.77 -21.06
CA ILE A 338 13.37 -17.23 -21.47
C ILE A 338 14.39 -18.37 -21.68
N ASP A 339 14.34 -19.42 -20.87
CA ASP A 339 15.20 -20.60 -21.03
C ASP A 339 14.86 -21.40 -22.29
N ARG A 340 13.58 -21.47 -22.69
CA ARG A 340 13.14 -22.17 -23.92
C ARG A 340 13.47 -21.38 -25.19
N TYR A 341 13.07 -20.12 -25.23
CA TYR A 341 13.15 -19.30 -26.43
C TYR A 341 14.41 -18.46 -26.43
N GLN A 342 15.54 -19.10 -26.75
CA GLN A 342 16.84 -18.45 -26.84
C GLN A 342 17.11 -18.00 -28.28
N PHE A 343 17.87 -16.91 -28.44
CA PHE A 343 18.36 -16.44 -29.73
C PHE A 343 19.90 -16.49 -29.75
N PRO A 344 20.51 -17.68 -29.88
CA PRO A 344 21.95 -17.86 -29.65
C PRO A 344 22.85 -16.94 -30.49
N GLU A 345 22.40 -16.58 -31.70
CA GLU A 345 23.16 -15.68 -32.58
C GLU A 345 23.28 -14.24 -32.05
N MET A 346 22.36 -13.76 -31.20
CA MET A 346 22.33 -12.37 -30.70
C MET A 346 22.54 -12.26 -29.18
N GLY A 347 22.89 -13.38 -28.53
CA GLY A 347 22.92 -13.53 -27.07
C GLY A 347 21.68 -14.26 -26.55
N LYS A 348 21.84 -15.05 -25.49
CA LYS A 348 20.75 -15.87 -24.93
C LYS A 348 19.71 -15.02 -24.19
N ARG A 349 20.15 -13.96 -23.51
CA ARG A 349 19.34 -13.15 -22.58
C ARG A 349 19.13 -11.71 -23.06
N ARG A 350 20.09 -11.15 -23.79
CA ARG A 350 20.14 -9.79 -24.33
C ARG A 350 18.91 -9.42 -25.15
N PRO A 351 18.41 -10.24 -26.10
CA PRO A 351 17.20 -9.91 -26.85
C PRO A 351 15.98 -9.73 -25.95
N TRP A 352 15.82 -10.55 -24.90
CA TRP A 352 14.73 -10.41 -23.93
C TRP A 352 14.82 -9.12 -23.12
N ILE A 353 16.04 -8.71 -22.74
CA ILE A 353 16.30 -7.42 -22.07
C ILE A 353 15.89 -6.25 -22.98
N LEU A 354 16.24 -6.29 -24.28
CA LEU A 354 15.89 -5.24 -25.23
C LEU A 354 14.38 -5.20 -25.53
N ILE A 355 13.72 -6.36 -25.64
CA ILE A 355 12.25 -6.46 -25.79
C ILE A 355 11.56 -5.84 -24.57
N ALA A 356 12.02 -6.18 -23.36
CA ALA A 356 11.47 -5.65 -22.13
C ALA A 356 11.60 -4.11 -22.06
N GLN A 357 12.78 -3.57 -22.36
CA GLN A 357 13.00 -2.12 -22.35
C GLN A 357 12.21 -1.38 -23.41
N SER A 358 12.09 -1.95 -24.61
CA SER A 358 11.26 -1.38 -25.67
C SER A 358 9.79 -1.37 -25.25
N GLY A 359 9.30 -2.46 -24.65
CA GLY A 359 7.95 -2.54 -24.10
C GLY A 359 7.69 -1.48 -23.03
N MET A 360 8.62 -1.30 -22.09
CA MET A 360 8.55 -0.25 -21.07
C MET A 360 8.44 1.15 -21.70
N ILE A 361 9.27 1.46 -22.70
CA ILE A 361 9.25 2.76 -23.40
C ILE A 361 7.93 2.98 -24.13
N VAL A 362 7.41 1.96 -24.82
CA VAL A 362 6.12 2.03 -25.56
C VAL A 362 4.95 2.27 -24.59
N VAL A 363 4.94 1.57 -23.45
CA VAL A 363 3.90 1.75 -22.42
C VAL A 363 3.98 3.15 -21.81
N LEU A 364 5.16 3.64 -21.43
CA LEU A 364 5.30 5.02 -20.92
C LEU A 364 4.90 6.06 -21.96
N SER A 365 5.28 5.86 -23.22
CA SER A 365 4.92 6.78 -24.32
C SER A 365 3.42 6.81 -24.56
N SER A 366 2.74 5.66 -24.47
CA SER A 366 1.29 5.59 -24.59
C SER A 366 0.56 6.19 -23.39
N MET A 367 1.13 6.14 -22.17
CA MET A 367 0.56 6.82 -20.99
C MET A 367 0.47 8.34 -21.19
N LEU A 368 1.36 8.94 -21.99
CA LEU A 368 1.32 10.37 -22.31
C LEU A 368 0.08 10.78 -23.12
N LEU A 369 -0.56 9.84 -23.80
CA LEU A 369 -1.78 10.06 -24.58
C LEU A 369 -3.03 10.20 -23.70
N ILE A 370 -2.94 9.86 -22.41
CA ILE A 370 -4.05 10.01 -21.47
C ILE A 370 -4.22 11.50 -21.13
N PRO A 371 -5.37 12.12 -21.42
CA PRO A 371 -5.60 13.54 -21.14
C PRO A 371 -5.48 13.86 -19.65
N ASN A 372 -6.19 13.12 -18.79
CA ASN A 372 -6.20 13.28 -17.33
C ASN A 372 -6.02 11.92 -16.65
N MET A 373 -4.86 11.71 -16.01
CA MET A 373 -4.51 10.43 -15.36
C MET A 373 -5.35 10.18 -14.10
N SER A 374 -5.74 11.22 -13.36
CA SER A 374 -6.59 11.12 -12.17
C SER A 374 -8.02 10.69 -12.48
N SER A 375 -8.58 11.11 -13.63
CA SER A 375 -9.95 10.75 -14.05
C SER A 375 -10.13 9.29 -14.51
N ASN A 376 -9.03 8.61 -14.88
CA ASN A 376 -9.06 7.27 -15.48
C ASN A 376 -8.12 6.31 -14.74
N VAL A 377 -8.26 6.25 -13.41
CA VAL A 377 -7.40 5.46 -12.51
C VAL A 377 -7.28 4.00 -12.96
N THR A 378 -8.37 3.37 -13.40
CA THR A 378 -8.37 1.97 -13.87
C THR A 378 -7.49 1.77 -15.11
N LEU A 379 -7.60 2.64 -16.12
CA LEU A 379 -6.79 2.57 -17.33
C LEU A 379 -5.31 2.74 -16.99
N VAL A 380 -5.01 3.74 -16.16
CA VAL A 380 -3.65 3.99 -15.67
C VAL A 380 -3.12 2.75 -14.93
N GLY A 381 -3.93 2.13 -14.06
CA GLY A 381 -3.59 0.89 -13.38
C GLY A 381 -3.29 -0.28 -14.30
N ILE A 382 -4.08 -0.48 -15.37
CA ILE A 382 -3.81 -1.51 -16.38
C ILE A 382 -2.49 -1.22 -17.12
N MET A 383 -2.24 0.03 -17.49
CA MET A 383 -0.97 0.39 -18.14
C MET A 383 0.22 0.18 -17.20
N PHE A 384 0.07 0.43 -15.90
CA PHE A 384 1.08 0.10 -14.90
C PHE A 384 1.30 -1.40 -14.75
N LEU A 385 0.24 -2.20 -14.78
CA LEU A 385 0.36 -3.66 -14.79
C LEU A 385 1.22 -4.11 -15.99
N VAL A 386 0.89 -3.64 -17.19
CA VAL A 386 1.63 -3.98 -18.41
C VAL A 386 3.07 -3.50 -18.35
N TYR A 387 3.32 -2.29 -17.86
CA TYR A 387 4.66 -1.76 -17.63
C TYR A 387 5.47 -2.67 -16.70
N ASN A 388 4.91 -3.08 -15.56
CA ASN A 388 5.59 -3.95 -14.60
C ASN A 388 5.77 -5.38 -15.09
N VAL A 389 4.93 -5.87 -16.00
CA VAL A 389 5.18 -7.14 -16.68
C VAL A 389 6.48 -7.08 -17.49
N PHE A 390 6.73 -5.97 -18.19
CA PHE A 390 8.00 -5.76 -18.88
C PHE A 390 9.16 -5.52 -17.90
N THR A 391 8.96 -4.78 -16.81
CA THR A 391 9.99 -4.60 -15.78
C THR A 391 10.39 -5.94 -15.15
N ALA A 392 9.41 -6.80 -14.83
CA ALA A 392 9.66 -8.13 -14.29
C ALA A 392 10.37 -9.03 -15.33
N LEU A 393 10.03 -8.92 -16.62
CA LEU A 393 10.73 -9.62 -17.69
C LEU A 393 12.21 -9.18 -17.79
N GLN A 394 12.49 -7.87 -17.67
CA GLN A 394 13.85 -7.33 -17.63
C GLN A 394 14.63 -7.85 -16.41
N ASP A 395 14.02 -7.83 -15.23
CA ASP A 395 14.60 -8.29 -13.96
C ASP A 395 15.03 -9.76 -14.10
N VAL A 396 14.11 -10.66 -14.50
CA VAL A 396 14.41 -12.08 -14.70
C VAL A 396 15.48 -12.31 -15.77
N SER A 397 15.43 -11.57 -16.88
CA SER A 397 16.43 -11.70 -17.95
C SER A 397 17.81 -11.22 -17.52
N THR A 398 17.88 -10.18 -16.68
CA THR A 398 19.13 -9.63 -16.14
C THR A 398 19.71 -10.56 -15.08
N ASP A 399 18.87 -11.13 -14.23
CA ASP A 399 19.27 -12.13 -13.22
C ASP A 399 19.81 -13.39 -13.89
N ALA A 400 19.12 -13.89 -14.92
CA ALA A 400 19.60 -15.00 -15.74
C ALA A 400 20.93 -14.66 -16.44
N LEU A 401 21.06 -13.44 -16.96
CA LEU A 401 22.31 -12.96 -17.56
C LEU A 401 23.45 -12.97 -16.53
N ALA A 402 23.21 -12.47 -15.32
CA ALA A 402 24.22 -12.45 -14.25
C ALA A 402 24.72 -13.87 -13.92
N VAL A 403 23.81 -14.84 -13.78
CA VAL A 403 24.16 -16.25 -13.55
C VAL A 403 24.98 -16.84 -14.71
N ASP A 404 24.71 -16.41 -15.95
CA ASP A 404 25.39 -16.93 -17.14
C ASP A 404 26.77 -16.31 -17.41
N VAL A 405 27.00 -15.05 -17.00
CA VAL A 405 28.24 -14.30 -17.31
C VAL A 405 29.18 -14.14 -16.14
N LEU A 406 28.69 -14.15 -14.89
CA LEU A 406 29.55 -13.95 -13.72
C LEU A 406 30.42 -15.18 -13.48
N GLU A 407 31.70 -14.92 -13.26
CA GLU A 407 32.62 -15.96 -12.83
C GLU A 407 32.41 -16.26 -11.35
N PRO A 408 32.70 -17.50 -10.90
CA PRO A 408 32.49 -17.89 -9.51
C PRO A 408 33.13 -16.92 -8.51
N HIS A 409 34.27 -16.34 -8.88
CA HIS A 409 35.05 -15.40 -8.07
C HIS A 409 34.52 -13.96 -8.02
N GLU A 410 33.43 -13.67 -8.73
CA GLU A 410 32.86 -12.32 -8.85
C GLU A 410 31.48 -12.19 -8.20
N PHE A 411 30.85 -13.30 -7.82
CA PHE A 411 29.44 -13.32 -7.41
C PHE A 411 29.13 -12.36 -6.26
N GLU A 412 29.89 -12.39 -5.16
CA GLU A 412 29.59 -11.57 -3.98
C GLU A 412 29.80 -10.08 -4.29
N LYS A 413 30.94 -9.74 -4.89
CA LYS A 413 31.29 -8.34 -5.20
C LYS A 413 30.34 -7.72 -6.22
N VAL A 414 30.02 -8.43 -7.31
CA VAL A 414 29.19 -7.86 -8.37
C VAL A 414 27.73 -7.81 -7.96
N ASN A 415 27.23 -8.80 -7.19
CA ASN A 415 25.89 -8.72 -6.60
C ASN A 415 25.73 -7.48 -5.72
N SER A 416 26.71 -7.18 -4.87
CA SER A 416 26.68 -5.96 -4.06
C SER A 416 26.53 -4.72 -4.94
N TYR A 417 27.31 -4.61 -6.01
CA TYR A 417 27.19 -3.47 -6.94
C TYR A 417 25.84 -3.42 -7.65
N MET A 418 25.31 -4.57 -8.06
CA MET A 418 23.99 -4.68 -8.70
C MET A 418 22.88 -4.17 -7.77
N PHE A 419 22.76 -4.70 -6.55
CA PHE A 419 21.71 -4.29 -5.61
C PHE A 419 21.89 -2.85 -5.10
N THR A 420 23.12 -2.38 -4.93
CA THR A 420 23.40 -0.96 -4.69
C THR A 420 22.92 -0.11 -5.86
N SER A 421 23.13 -0.54 -7.11
CA SER A 421 22.65 0.16 -8.31
C SER A 421 21.12 0.18 -8.39
N LYS A 422 20.44 -0.90 -7.97
CA LYS A 422 18.97 -0.93 -7.86
C LYS A 422 18.44 0.07 -6.84
N ALA A 423 19.10 0.21 -5.69
CA ALA A 423 18.74 1.23 -4.71
C ALA A 423 18.95 2.66 -5.26
N VAL A 424 20.05 2.92 -5.99
CA VAL A 424 20.25 4.20 -6.71
C VAL A 424 19.10 4.47 -7.68
N GLY A 425 18.72 3.48 -8.48
CA GLY A 425 17.55 3.56 -9.36
C GLY A 425 16.28 3.91 -8.59
N GLY A 426 16.05 3.26 -7.44
CA GLY A 426 14.92 3.54 -6.56
C GLY A 426 14.88 4.98 -6.04
N ILE A 427 16.03 5.54 -5.64
CA ILE A 427 16.13 6.94 -5.21
C ILE A 427 15.81 7.90 -6.37
N ILE A 428 16.37 7.64 -7.56
CA ILE A 428 16.09 8.43 -8.77
C ILE A 428 14.59 8.37 -9.09
N GLY A 429 14.03 7.16 -9.09
CA GLY A 429 12.64 6.89 -9.41
C GLY A 429 11.65 7.48 -8.41
N GLY A 430 11.96 7.42 -7.11
CA GLY A 430 11.07 7.86 -6.03
C GLY A 430 11.24 9.33 -5.64
N ALA A 431 12.40 9.67 -5.07
CA ALA A 431 12.66 11.04 -4.60
C ALA A 431 12.96 11.99 -5.77
N GLY A 432 13.77 11.54 -6.74
CA GLY A 432 14.17 12.35 -7.90
C GLY A 432 12.98 12.74 -8.78
N LEU A 433 12.26 11.77 -9.33
CA LEU A 433 11.08 12.03 -10.17
C LEU A 433 9.92 12.64 -9.37
N GLY A 434 9.75 12.27 -8.10
CA GLY A 434 8.74 12.87 -7.21
C GLY A 434 8.91 14.38 -7.04
N THR A 435 10.14 14.83 -6.84
CA THR A 435 10.45 16.27 -6.74
C THR A 435 10.11 17.00 -8.05
N ILE A 436 10.33 16.35 -9.20
CA ILE A 436 10.09 16.95 -10.53
C ILE A 436 8.60 17.11 -10.82
N ILE A 437 7.72 16.27 -10.25
CA ILE A 437 6.26 16.42 -10.41
C ILE A 437 5.78 17.79 -9.95
N GLY A 438 6.30 18.32 -8.85
CA GLY A 438 5.92 19.65 -8.35
C GLY A 438 6.20 20.79 -9.34
N PHE A 439 7.14 20.61 -10.28
CA PHE A 439 7.53 21.63 -11.25
C PHE A 439 6.93 21.42 -12.64
N VAL A 440 6.87 20.17 -13.12
CA VAL A 440 6.54 19.82 -14.52
C VAL A 440 5.29 18.93 -14.62
N GLY A 441 4.69 18.55 -13.49
CA GLY A 441 3.56 17.63 -13.41
C GLY A 441 3.95 16.17 -13.69
N ILE A 442 2.97 15.26 -13.52
CA ILE A 442 3.17 13.82 -13.69
C ILE A 442 3.61 13.44 -15.11
N LYS A 443 3.06 14.11 -16.12
CA LYS A 443 3.44 13.89 -17.53
C LYS A 443 4.91 14.25 -17.76
N GLY A 444 5.42 15.31 -17.14
CA GLY A 444 6.83 15.66 -17.18
C GLY A 444 7.73 14.58 -16.59
N ALA A 445 7.33 14.01 -15.44
CA ALA A 445 8.07 12.91 -14.82
C ALA A 445 8.09 11.63 -15.68
N ILE A 446 6.99 11.31 -16.38
CA ILE A 446 6.93 10.18 -17.32
C ILE A 446 7.80 10.44 -18.56
N VAL A 447 7.72 11.65 -19.13
CA VAL A 447 8.57 12.04 -20.27
C VAL A 447 10.05 11.93 -19.94
N LEU A 448 10.46 12.26 -18.72
CA LEU A 448 11.86 12.18 -18.30
C LEU A 448 12.36 10.73 -18.12
N GLN A 449 11.49 9.78 -17.79
CA GLN A 449 11.86 8.37 -17.68
C GLN A 449 12.24 7.75 -19.03
N ILE A 450 11.60 8.17 -20.11
CA ILE A 450 11.85 7.64 -21.47
C ILE A 450 13.33 7.80 -21.89
N PRO A 451 13.95 9.00 -21.90
CA PRO A 451 15.35 9.14 -22.27
C PRO A 451 16.29 8.44 -21.30
N ILE A 452 15.96 8.34 -20.00
CA ILE A 452 16.78 7.59 -19.03
C ILE A 452 16.79 6.10 -19.40
N LEU A 453 15.61 5.51 -19.68
CA LEU A 453 15.51 4.13 -20.13
C LEU A 453 16.22 3.91 -21.47
N ILE A 454 16.09 4.83 -22.43
CA ILE A 454 16.81 4.76 -23.71
C ILE A 454 18.32 4.76 -23.48
N VAL A 455 18.85 5.66 -22.64
CA VAL A 455 20.29 5.71 -22.32
C VAL A 455 20.76 4.40 -21.71
N ILE A 456 19.98 3.83 -20.78
CA ILE A 456 20.31 2.52 -20.21
C ILE A 456 20.22 1.41 -21.25
N MET A 457 19.26 1.48 -22.18
CA MET A 457 19.08 0.53 -23.29
C MET A 457 20.26 0.53 -24.25
N LEU A 458 20.99 1.63 -24.38
CA LEU A 458 22.20 1.68 -25.20
C LEU A 458 23.26 0.68 -24.70
N VAL A 459 23.32 0.39 -23.40
CA VAL A 459 24.31 -0.52 -22.82
C VAL A 459 24.16 -1.95 -23.37
N PRO A 460 23.02 -2.67 -23.19
CA PRO A 460 22.83 -3.97 -23.82
C PRO A 460 22.73 -3.88 -25.35
N LEU A 461 22.39 -2.73 -25.94
CA LEU A 461 22.35 -2.59 -27.39
C LEU A 461 23.75 -2.67 -28.03
N PHE A 462 24.77 -2.09 -27.39
CA PHE A 462 26.15 -2.05 -27.90
C PHE A 462 27.09 -3.09 -27.29
N MET A 463 26.61 -3.95 -26.39
CA MET A 463 27.39 -5.06 -25.80
C MET A 463 26.86 -6.41 -26.28
N THR A 464 27.75 -7.39 -26.48
CA THR A 464 27.38 -8.79 -26.71
C THR A 464 27.72 -9.65 -25.49
N GLU A 465 26.97 -10.74 -25.27
CA GLU A 465 27.22 -11.63 -24.14
C GLU A 465 28.51 -12.40 -24.35
N ARG A 466 28.65 -13.01 -25.53
CA ARG A 466 29.78 -13.87 -25.89
C ARG A 466 30.48 -13.40 -27.17
N PRO A 467 31.75 -13.78 -27.37
CA PRO A 467 32.49 -13.47 -28.60
C PRO A 467 31.85 -14.13 -29.82
N GLY A 468 31.72 -13.38 -30.91
CA GLY A 468 31.18 -13.87 -32.19
C GLY A 468 29.65 -13.78 -32.34
N GLU A 469 28.94 -13.29 -31.32
CA GLU A 469 27.51 -12.97 -31.42
C GLU A 469 27.27 -11.71 -32.28
N LYS A 470 26.14 -11.69 -32.97
CA LYS A 470 25.65 -10.56 -33.76
C LYS A 470 25.17 -9.44 -32.84
N LEU A 471 25.69 -8.24 -33.07
CA LEU A 471 25.18 -7.02 -32.44
C LEU A 471 23.78 -6.68 -32.95
N TYR A 472 23.55 -6.78 -34.26
CA TYR A 472 22.28 -6.44 -34.89
C TYR A 472 21.75 -7.58 -35.76
N PRO A 473 20.41 -7.71 -35.93
CA PRO A 473 19.82 -8.71 -36.81
C PRO A 473 20.37 -8.69 -38.24
N TRP A 474 20.76 -7.49 -38.72
CA TRP A 474 21.32 -7.25 -40.05
C TRP A 474 22.86 -7.24 -40.09
N SER A 475 23.55 -7.52 -38.98
CA SER A 475 25.02 -7.61 -38.96
C SER A 475 25.51 -8.98 -39.44
N GLU A 476 26.61 -9.02 -40.19
CA GLU A 476 27.23 -10.28 -40.61
C GLU A 476 27.80 -11.03 -39.40
N SER A 477 27.56 -12.34 -39.35
CA SER A 477 28.13 -13.19 -38.29
C SER A 477 29.63 -13.34 -38.51
N THR A 478 30.44 -12.88 -37.55
CA THR A 478 31.87 -13.18 -37.50
C THR A 478 32.16 -14.58 -36.96
N ALA A 479 31.14 -15.39 -36.62
CA ALA A 479 31.28 -16.78 -36.21
C ALA A 479 31.76 -17.65 -37.38
N ARG A 480 33.06 -17.55 -37.67
CA ARG A 480 33.79 -18.34 -38.65
C ARG A 480 33.99 -19.74 -38.06
N ASN A 481 33.23 -20.73 -38.54
CA ASN A 481 33.53 -22.17 -38.46
C ASN A 481 33.70 -22.83 -37.08
N LYS A 482 33.29 -22.23 -35.96
CA LYS A 482 32.90 -23.05 -34.79
C LYS A 482 31.44 -23.41 -35.02
N THR A 483 31.12 -24.69 -35.08
CA THR A 483 29.77 -25.16 -34.76
C THR A 483 29.39 -24.50 -33.45
N MET A 484 28.66 -23.37 -33.51
CA MET A 484 27.79 -23.04 -32.40
C MET A 484 26.91 -24.27 -32.34
N ASP A 485 27.13 -25.12 -31.34
CA ASP A 485 26.15 -26.13 -30.97
C ASP A 485 24.86 -25.34 -30.83
N VAL A 486 24.03 -25.34 -31.86
CA VAL A 486 22.70 -24.77 -31.84
C VAL A 486 22.07 -25.55 -30.69
N PRO A 487 21.84 -24.94 -29.52
CA PRO A 487 21.25 -25.67 -28.42
C PRO A 487 19.93 -26.19 -29.00
N GLU A 488 19.79 -27.51 -29.09
CA GLU A 488 18.55 -28.14 -29.50
C GLU A 488 17.46 -27.46 -28.67
N GLN A 489 16.46 -26.85 -29.32
CA GLN A 489 15.44 -26.09 -28.59
C GLN A 489 14.83 -27.03 -27.57
N THR A 490 15.18 -26.84 -26.30
CA THR A 490 14.84 -27.78 -25.24
C THR A 490 13.33 -27.76 -25.09
N ASN A 491 12.70 -28.92 -25.22
CA ASN A 491 11.27 -29.03 -25.03
C ASN A 491 10.92 -28.61 -23.60
N PHE A 492 9.73 -28.02 -23.38
CA PHE A 492 9.31 -27.66 -22.01
C PHE A 492 9.43 -28.85 -21.06
N THR A 493 9.14 -30.07 -21.51
CA THR A 493 9.31 -31.30 -20.74
C THR A 493 10.75 -31.53 -20.27
N GLU A 494 11.74 -31.24 -21.11
CA GLU A 494 13.15 -31.36 -20.76
C GLU A 494 13.56 -30.27 -19.76
N ILE A 495 13.12 -29.04 -19.98
CA ILE A 495 13.33 -27.92 -19.04
C ILE A 495 12.72 -28.26 -17.68
N PHE A 496 11.49 -28.74 -17.64
CA PHE A 496 10.84 -29.19 -16.40
C PHE A 496 11.59 -30.35 -15.74
N ASN A 497 12.13 -31.29 -16.50
CA ASN A 497 12.97 -32.36 -15.96
C ASN A 497 14.28 -31.82 -15.35
N LYS A 498 14.98 -30.91 -16.05
CA LYS A 498 16.19 -30.26 -15.54
C LYS A 498 15.91 -29.42 -14.28
N ILE A 499 14.80 -28.70 -14.25
CA ILE A 499 14.32 -27.97 -13.05
C ILE A 499 14.05 -28.96 -11.91
N LYS A 500 13.38 -30.08 -12.18
CA LYS A 500 13.11 -31.11 -11.18
C LYS A 500 14.40 -31.70 -10.62
N ILE A 501 15.40 -31.92 -11.45
CA ILE A 501 16.73 -32.36 -11.01
C ILE A 501 17.39 -31.28 -10.16
N ALA A 502 17.40 -30.02 -10.60
CA ALA A 502 17.99 -28.91 -9.87
C ALA A 502 17.40 -28.74 -8.46
N PHE A 503 16.07 -28.85 -8.33
CA PHE A 503 15.37 -28.80 -7.04
C PHE A 503 15.32 -30.14 -6.28
N SER A 504 15.87 -31.22 -6.84
CA SER A 504 15.99 -32.49 -6.13
C SER A 504 17.12 -32.48 -5.10
N PHE A 505 18.13 -31.62 -5.31
CA PHE A 505 19.26 -31.49 -4.39
C PHE A 505 18.83 -30.88 -3.06
N ARG A 506 19.46 -31.37 -1.99
CA ARG A 506 19.08 -31.00 -0.62
C ARG A 506 19.32 -29.52 -0.36
N SER A 507 20.46 -28.98 -0.78
CA SER A 507 20.79 -27.57 -0.66
C SER A 507 19.85 -26.68 -1.45
N ALA A 508 19.36 -27.15 -2.61
CA ALA A 508 18.38 -26.41 -3.39
C ALA A 508 17.02 -26.31 -2.68
N GLN A 509 16.56 -27.38 -2.03
CA GLN A 509 15.33 -27.37 -1.22
C GLN A 509 15.46 -26.51 0.03
N LEU A 510 16.62 -26.57 0.70
CA LEU A 510 16.91 -25.69 1.83
C LEU A 510 17.02 -24.22 1.40
N GLY A 511 17.49 -23.95 0.18
CA GLY A 511 17.47 -22.62 -0.44
C GLY A 511 16.04 -22.07 -0.62
N ILE A 512 15.08 -22.90 -1.04
CA ILE A 512 13.65 -22.52 -1.09
C ILE A 512 13.17 -22.15 0.30
N LEU A 513 13.46 -23.00 1.29
CA LEU A 513 13.01 -22.78 2.66
C LEU A 513 13.60 -21.50 3.26
N LEU A 514 14.91 -21.28 3.08
CA LEU A 514 15.60 -20.07 3.51
C LEU A 514 14.99 -18.83 2.84
N SER A 515 14.70 -18.91 1.55
CA SER A 515 14.04 -17.84 0.78
C SER A 515 12.65 -17.52 1.32
N LEU A 516 11.86 -18.53 1.68
CA LEU A 516 10.50 -18.38 2.23
C LEU A 516 10.45 -17.79 3.64
N VAL A 517 11.52 -17.91 4.43
CA VAL A 517 11.56 -17.40 5.81
C VAL A 517 12.34 -16.10 5.98
N MET A 518 13.15 -15.73 4.97
CA MET A 518 14.04 -14.58 5.04
C MET A 518 13.31 -13.31 5.47
N SER A 519 12.14 -13.04 4.91
CA SER A 519 11.45 -11.74 5.06
C SER A 519 10.25 -11.81 6.01
N LEU A 520 10.14 -12.83 6.87
CA LEU A 520 9.00 -12.95 7.79
C LEU A 520 8.93 -11.80 8.82
N SER A 521 10.07 -11.22 9.21
CA SER A 521 10.12 -10.05 10.10
C SER A 521 9.57 -8.77 9.45
N PHE A 522 9.27 -8.78 8.13
CA PHE A 522 8.73 -7.62 7.43
C PHE A 522 7.31 -7.26 7.87
N PHE A 523 6.66 -8.08 8.70
CA PHE A 523 5.43 -7.69 9.40
C PHE A 523 5.60 -6.40 10.22
N LEU A 524 6.84 -6.06 10.62
CA LEU A 524 7.15 -4.82 11.32
C LEU A 524 7.06 -3.59 10.40
N ILE A 525 7.25 -3.74 9.08
CA ILE A 525 7.28 -2.62 8.13
C ILE A 525 5.97 -1.81 8.13
N PRO A 526 4.77 -2.42 8.12
CA PRO A 526 3.51 -1.68 8.28
C PRO A 526 3.25 -1.19 9.72
N VAL A 527 3.93 -1.75 10.73
CA VAL A 527 3.83 -1.29 12.13
C VAL A 527 4.65 0.00 12.34
N LEU A 528 5.79 0.16 11.66
CA LEU A 528 6.66 1.32 11.85
C LEU A 528 5.96 2.68 11.61
N PRO A 529 5.16 2.90 10.54
CA PRO A 529 4.41 4.15 10.39
C PRO A 529 3.48 4.44 11.57
N LEU A 530 2.83 3.42 12.14
CA LEU A 530 1.99 3.60 13.34
C LEU A 530 2.83 4.08 14.51
N LEU A 531 3.97 3.44 14.76
CA LEU A 531 4.87 3.84 15.83
C LEU A 531 5.39 5.27 15.62
N PHE A 532 6.00 5.55 14.46
CA PHE A 532 6.66 6.83 14.23
C PHE A 532 5.69 7.99 14.07
N VAL A 533 4.63 7.84 13.26
CA VAL A 533 3.72 8.94 12.93
C VAL A 533 2.63 9.07 13.98
N ARG A 534 1.94 7.97 14.32
CA ARG A 534 0.78 8.02 15.23
C ARG A 534 1.18 8.15 16.70
N GLU A 535 2.12 7.33 17.17
CA GLU A 535 2.49 7.32 18.60
C GLU A 535 3.56 8.38 18.93
N LEU A 536 4.60 8.49 18.10
CA LEU A 536 5.72 9.39 18.35
C LEU A 536 5.54 10.78 17.73
N GLY A 537 4.46 11.01 16.97
CA GLY A 537 4.10 12.32 16.41
C GLY A 537 5.05 12.82 15.31
N TRP A 538 5.77 11.94 14.63
CA TRP A 538 6.58 12.35 13.48
C TRP A 538 5.68 12.82 12.34
N THR A 539 6.15 13.81 11.57
CA THR A 539 5.45 14.18 10.35
C THR A 539 5.59 13.07 9.30
N GLU A 540 4.56 12.89 8.47
CA GLU A 540 4.62 11.93 7.35
C GLU A 540 5.79 12.22 6.41
N GLU A 541 6.08 13.51 6.19
CA GLU A 541 7.23 13.96 5.39
C GLU A 541 8.55 13.46 6.01
N GLN A 542 8.73 13.62 7.33
CA GLN A 542 9.95 13.17 8.01
C GLN A 542 10.12 11.65 7.93
N PHE A 543 9.04 10.89 8.13
CA PHE A 543 9.06 9.44 8.03
C PHE A 543 9.38 8.98 6.60
N ASN A 544 8.72 9.57 5.60
CA ASN A 544 8.92 9.22 4.20
C ASN A 544 10.31 9.62 3.70
N ALA A 545 10.84 10.79 4.07
CA ALA A 545 12.20 11.22 3.76
C ALA A 545 13.26 10.30 4.39
N THR A 546 13.00 9.82 5.61
CA THR A 546 13.86 8.83 6.27
C THR A 546 13.84 7.50 5.53
N LYS A 547 12.64 6.90 5.37
CA LYS A 547 12.46 5.58 4.77
C LYS A 547 12.90 5.52 3.30
N GLY A 548 12.53 6.55 2.52
CA GLY A 548 12.80 6.64 1.08
C GLY A 548 14.14 7.29 0.72
N GLY A 549 14.85 7.87 1.69
CA GLY A 549 16.14 8.54 1.47
C GLY A 549 17.25 7.92 2.29
N VAL A 550 17.35 8.29 3.57
CA VAL A 550 18.43 7.88 4.48
C VAL A 550 18.55 6.36 4.55
N ILE A 551 17.44 5.66 4.76
CA ILE A 551 17.41 4.20 4.91
C ILE A 551 17.86 3.50 3.61
N LEU A 552 17.55 4.03 2.42
CA LEU A 552 18.05 3.48 1.15
C LEU A 552 19.58 3.64 1.02
N ILE A 553 20.12 4.80 1.39
CA ILE A 553 21.58 5.03 1.41
C ILE A 553 22.25 4.07 2.39
N VAL A 554 21.69 3.92 3.58
CA VAL A 554 22.20 2.99 4.60
C VAL A 554 22.14 1.53 4.11
N THR A 555 21.06 1.15 3.43
CA THR A 555 20.92 -0.15 2.78
C THR A 555 22.02 -0.37 1.74
N MET A 556 22.31 0.63 0.90
CA MET A 556 23.39 0.56 -0.10
C MET A 556 24.76 0.32 0.54
N LEU A 557 25.07 1.06 1.62
CA LEU A 557 26.31 0.88 2.37
C LEU A 557 26.37 -0.52 3.00
N GLY A 558 25.25 -1.03 3.50
CA GLY A 558 25.14 -2.38 4.03
C GLY A 558 25.38 -3.46 2.96
N TYR A 559 24.84 -3.31 1.75
CA TYR A 559 25.12 -4.24 0.64
C TYR A 559 26.60 -4.25 0.25
N MET A 560 27.24 -3.08 0.21
CA MET A 560 28.67 -2.97 -0.11
C MET A 560 29.54 -3.58 0.97
N ALA A 561 29.27 -3.25 2.25
CA ALA A 561 29.98 -3.82 3.39
C ALA A 561 29.78 -5.34 3.47
N GLY A 562 28.55 -5.80 3.27
CA GLY A 562 28.18 -7.22 3.32
C GLY A 562 28.89 -8.05 2.27
N GLY A 563 29.02 -7.56 1.03
CA GLY A 563 29.76 -8.27 -0.02
C GLY A 563 31.26 -8.30 0.22
N GLN A 564 31.85 -7.19 0.69
CA GLN A 564 33.28 -7.16 1.04
C GLN A 564 33.59 -8.09 2.22
N LEU A 565 32.74 -8.09 3.25
CA LEU A 565 32.90 -8.98 4.40
C LEU A 565 32.65 -10.44 4.02
N GLY A 566 31.70 -10.72 3.13
CA GLY A 566 31.45 -12.06 2.57
C GLY A 566 32.70 -12.62 1.92
N LYS A 567 33.39 -11.78 1.13
CA LYS A 567 34.65 -12.13 0.48
C LYS A 567 35.78 -12.44 1.47
N LEU A 568 35.86 -11.70 2.57
CA LEU A 568 36.95 -11.83 3.54
C LEU A 568 36.74 -12.99 4.53
N PHE A 569 35.50 -13.23 4.95
CA PHE A 569 35.19 -14.14 6.07
C PHE A 569 34.33 -15.35 5.67
N GLY A 570 33.85 -15.39 4.43
CA GLY A 570 32.90 -16.37 3.91
C GLY A 570 31.45 -15.89 4.02
N GLY A 571 30.70 -15.90 2.91
CA GLY A 571 29.34 -15.37 2.87
C GLY A 571 28.39 -16.01 3.88
N LYS A 572 28.50 -17.33 4.13
CA LYS A 572 27.71 -18.02 5.16
C LYS A 572 28.00 -17.52 6.57
N ALA A 573 29.25 -17.24 6.91
CA ALA A 573 29.59 -16.70 8.22
C ALA A 573 28.96 -15.32 8.41
N ILE A 574 29.01 -14.45 7.39
CA ILE A 574 28.42 -13.12 7.44
C ILE A 574 26.90 -13.17 7.58
N ILE A 575 26.21 -14.10 6.90
CA ILE A 575 24.77 -14.32 7.11
C ILE A 575 24.48 -14.60 8.58
N ILE A 576 25.21 -15.54 9.20
CA ILE A 576 24.93 -15.99 10.55
C ILE A 576 25.23 -14.90 11.59
N TYR A 577 26.41 -14.28 11.51
CA TYR A 577 26.78 -13.22 12.45
C TYR A 577 25.87 -12.00 12.30
N SER A 578 25.60 -11.56 11.06
CA SER A 578 24.77 -10.37 10.83
C SER A 578 23.30 -10.62 11.18
N ALA A 579 22.75 -11.81 10.94
CA ALA A 579 21.37 -12.13 11.35
C ALA A 579 21.23 -12.12 12.87
N PHE A 580 22.21 -12.68 13.60
CA PHE A 580 22.21 -12.64 15.05
C PHE A 580 22.39 -11.21 15.58
N SER A 581 23.31 -10.42 15.00
CA SER A 581 23.48 -9.01 15.34
C SER A 581 22.23 -8.17 15.06
N THR A 582 21.52 -8.41 13.96
CA THR A 582 20.26 -7.74 13.64
C THR A 582 19.24 -8.04 14.73
N ALA A 583 19.08 -9.31 15.10
CA ALA A 583 18.15 -9.70 16.17
C ALA A 583 18.48 -9.04 17.52
N LEU A 584 19.76 -8.87 17.85
CA LEU A 584 20.18 -8.12 19.05
C LEU A 584 19.83 -6.63 18.95
N ILE A 585 20.03 -5.99 17.78
CA ILE A 585 19.67 -4.59 17.56
C ILE A 585 18.15 -4.40 17.61
N THR A 586 17.38 -5.27 16.98
CA THR A 586 15.91 -5.26 16.99
C THR A 586 15.36 -5.47 18.40
N THR A 587 15.96 -6.39 19.17
CA THR A 587 15.61 -6.58 20.59
C THR A 587 15.96 -5.33 21.41
N PHE A 588 17.15 -4.75 21.18
CA PHE A 588 17.57 -3.52 21.85
C PHE A 588 16.65 -2.34 21.53
N TRP A 589 16.13 -2.26 20.30
CA TRP A 589 15.12 -1.29 19.91
C TRP A 589 13.85 -1.45 20.75
N GLY A 590 13.29 -2.67 20.81
CA GLY A 590 12.10 -2.99 21.60
C GLY A 590 12.27 -2.75 23.11
N MET A 591 13.44 -3.01 23.68
CA MET A 591 13.69 -2.86 25.12
C MET A 591 13.74 -1.41 25.61
N ASN A 592 14.05 -0.46 24.73
CA ASN A 592 14.37 0.92 25.09
C ASN A 592 13.24 1.89 24.71
N GLU A 593 12.00 1.53 25.04
CA GLU A 593 10.81 2.33 24.77
C GLU A 593 10.89 3.76 25.35
N SER A 594 11.54 3.91 26.51
CA SER A 594 11.78 5.22 27.13
C SER A 594 12.63 6.18 26.29
N LEU A 595 13.42 5.65 25.34
CA LEU A 595 14.28 6.44 24.45
C LEU A 595 13.61 6.76 23.10
N TRP A 596 12.42 6.24 22.82
CA TRP A 596 11.77 6.41 21.51
C TRP A 596 11.36 7.85 21.21
N SER A 597 11.12 8.66 22.24
CA SER A 597 10.90 10.11 22.09
C SER A 597 12.11 10.85 21.53
N ASN A 598 13.31 10.27 21.61
CA ASN A 598 14.52 10.85 21.05
C ASN A 598 14.65 10.46 19.56
N GLY A 599 14.38 11.42 18.68
CA GLY A 599 14.47 11.21 17.23
C GLY A 599 15.85 10.73 16.76
N LEU A 600 16.95 11.16 17.39
CA LEU A 600 18.29 10.69 17.05
C LEU A 600 18.48 9.21 17.39
N PHE A 601 17.95 8.77 18.53
CA PHE A 601 17.99 7.36 18.92
C PHE A 601 17.24 6.51 17.88
N MET A 602 16.01 6.90 17.53
CA MET A 602 15.18 6.19 16.56
C MET A 602 15.83 6.10 15.16
N MET A 603 16.39 7.21 14.68
CA MET A 603 17.12 7.24 13.41
C MET A 603 18.35 6.31 13.43
N THR A 604 19.10 6.32 14.54
CA THR A 604 20.34 5.55 14.66
C THR A 604 20.04 4.06 14.73
N VAL A 605 19.08 3.64 15.56
CA VAL A 605 18.75 2.22 15.72
C VAL A 605 18.13 1.64 14.45
N TRP A 606 17.25 2.40 13.76
CA TRP A 606 16.68 1.98 12.48
C TRP A 606 17.74 1.87 11.39
N SER A 607 18.64 2.85 11.29
CA SER A 607 19.75 2.80 10.35
C SER A 607 20.67 1.62 10.63
N LEU A 608 21.05 1.38 11.88
CA LEU A 608 21.93 0.28 12.25
C LEU A 608 21.28 -1.09 11.95
N GLN A 609 20.01 -1.27 12.30
CA GLN A 609 19.26 -2.48 11.98
C GLN A 609 19.22 -2.72 10.47
N THR A 610 18.88 -1.68 9.69
CA THR A 610 18.81 -1.77 8.22
C THR A 610 20.16 -2.11 7.61
N PHE A 611 21.23 -1.46 8.06
CA PHE A 611 22.60 -1.70 7.58
C PHE A 611 23.00 -3.16 7.76
N VAL A 612 22.76 -3.73 8.94
CA VAL A 612 23.13 -5.11 9.25
C VAL A 612 22.25 -6.11 8.51
N TRP A 613 20.94 -5.83 8.37
CA TRP A 613 20.04 -6.68 7.62
C TRP A 613 20.33 -6.69 6.11
N ALA A 614 20.82 -5.57 5.56
CA ALA A 614 21.29 -5.50 4.18
C ALA A 614 22.51 -6.43 3.96
N MET A 615 23.41 -6.54 4.94
CA MET A 615 24.53 -7.51 4.89
C MET A 615 24.05 -8.96 4.86
N VAL A 616 23.00 -9.30 5.61
CA VAL A 616 22.36 -10.63 5.55
C VAL A 616 21.83 -10.89 4.14
N SER A 617 21.05 -9.93 3.62
CA SER A 617 20.35 -10.07 2.34
C SER A 617 21.31 -10.34 1.18
N ILE A 618 22.38 -9.56 1.05
CA ILE A 618 23.30 -9.68 -0.10
C ILE A 618 24.09 -11.00 -0.11
N ASN A 619 24.43 -11.50 1.07
CA ASN A 619 25.12 -12.78 1.19
C ASN A 619 24.17 -13.96 0.91
N ILE A 620 22.88 -13.85 1.27
CA ILE A 620 21.88 -14.87 0.87
C ILE A 620 21.70 -14.86 -0.65
N TYR A 621 21.60 -13.70 -1.30
CA TYR A 621 21.48 -13.65 -2.77
C TYR A 621 22.67 -14.33 -3.45
N SER A 622 23.88 -14.05 -2.97
CA SER A 622 25.10 -14.70 -3.47
C SER A 622 25.11 -16.21 -3.20
N LEU A 623 24.64 -16.66 -2.03
CA LEU A 623 24.49 -18.08 -1.72
C LEU A 623 23.47 -18.78 -2.65
N MET A 624 22.35 -18.14 -2.97
CA MET A 624 21.34 -18.67 -3.88
C MET A 624 21.88 -18.79 -5.32
N MET A 625 22.66 -17.82 -5.78
CA MET A 625 23.37 -17.93 -7.07
C MET A 625 24.37 -19.08 -7.06
N ARG A 626 25.16 -19.23 -5.98
CA ARG A 626 26.17 -20.29 -5.87
C ARG A 626 25.60 -21.70 -5.97
N ILE A 627 24.43 -21.96 -5.36
CA ILE A 627 23.77 -23.27 -5.42
C ILE A 627 22.93 -23.50 -6.68
N THR A 628 22.81 -22.49 -7.55
CA THR A 628 22.04 -22.55 -8.79
C THR A 628 22.83 -23.24 -9.90
N TRP A 629 22.16 -24.11 -10.67
CA TRP A 629 22.74 -24.75 -11.84
C TRP A 629 22.61 -23.85 -13.08
N THR A 630 23.71 -23.58 -13.77
CA THR A 630 23.80 -22.64 -14.89
C THR A 630 22.88 -22.99 -16.08
N GLU A 631 22.62 -24.27 -16.36
CA GLU A 631 21.74 -24.65 -17.50
C GLU A 631 20.29 -24.22 -17.34
N VAL A 632 19.78 -24.19 -16.11
CA VAL A 632 18.44 -23.73 -15.75
C VAL A 632 18.50 -22.51 -14.83
N GLY A 633 19.60 -21.76 -14.93
CA GLY A 633 19.96 -20.71 -13.98
C GLY A 633 18.91 -19.61 -13.90
N GLY A 634 18.36 -19.23 -15.06
CA GLY A 634 17.28 -18.26 -15.18
C GLY A 634 16.03 -18.68 -14.41
N THR A 635 15.63 -19.95 -14.50
CA THR A 635 14.46 -20.46 -13.76
C THR A 635 14.73 -20.69 -12.28
N GLN A 636 15.83 -21.35 -11.92
CA GLN A 636 16.10 -21.74 -10.52
C GLN A 636 16.38 -20.52 -9.64
N PHE A 637 17.24 -19.59 -10.07
CA PHE A 637 17.55 -18.40 -9.29
C PHE A 637 16.33 -17.48 -9.14
N THR A 638 15.58 -17.28 -10.23
CA THR A 638 14.32 -16.53 -10.20
C THR A 638 13.30 -17.19 -9.25
N GLY A 639 13.29 -18.52 -9.18
CA GLY A 639 12.50 -19.25 -8.20
C GLY A 639 12.81 -18.85 -6.77
N TYR A 640 14.10 -18.79 -6.39
CA TYR A 640 14.51 -18.31 -5.06
C TYR A 640 14.06 -16.87 -4.79
N MET A 641 14.30 -15.96 -5.74
CA MET A 641 13.88 -14.56 -5.62
C MET A 641 12.36 -14.41 -5.50
N ALA A 642 11.58 -15.20 -6.24
CA ALA A 642 10.12 -15.21 -6.13
C ALA A 642 9.66 -15.72 -4.76
N MET A 643 10.32 -16.74 -4.20
CA MET A 643 10.04 -17.23 -2.85
C MET A 643 10.37 -16.17 -1.77
N MET A 644 11.41 -15.37 -1.96
CA MET A 644 11.74 -14.24 -1.07
C MET A 644 10.67 -13.14 -1.12
N ASN A 645 10.15 -12.83 -2.31
CA ASN A 645 9.03 -11.91 -2.46
C ASN A 645 7.77 -12.47 -1.78
N LEU A 646 7.49 -13.77 -1.94
CA LEU A 646 6.39 -14.43 -1.25
C LEU A 646 6.57 -14.40 0.28
N SER A 647 7.79 -14.57 0.77
CA SER A 647 8.13 -14.40 2.19
C SER A 647 7.74 -13.02 2.72
N ALA A 648 8.02 -11.96 1.95
CA ALA A 648 7.66 -10.59 2.33
C ALA A 648 6.14 -10.40 2.39
N ILE A 649 5.38 -10.96 1.44
CA ILE A 649 3.91 -10.93 1.44
C ILE A 649 3.36 -11.65 2.68
N ILE A 650 3.87 -12.85 2.99
CA ILE A 650 3.49 -13.58 4.21
C ILE A 650 3.81 -12.74 5.44
N GLY A 651 5.00 -12.12 5.50
CA GLY A 651 5.38 -11.19 6.55
C GLY A 651 4.34 -10.06 6.73
N TYR A 652 3.97 -9.35 5.67
CA TYR A 652 2.96 -8.29 5.76
C TYR A 652 1.60 -8.80 6.25
N GLN A 653 1.20 -10.02 5.87
CA GLN A 653 -0.06 -10.60 6.34
C GLN A 653 -0.02 -11.00 7.82
N LEU A 654 1.16 -11.19 8.42
CA LEU A 654 1.30 -11.41 9.86
C LEU A 654 1.11 -10.12 10.67
N THR A 655 1.13 -8.93 10.03
CA THR A 655 1.01 -7.65 10.72
C THR A 655 -0.31 -7.55 11.49
N ALA A 656 -1.46 -7.68 10.85
CA ALA A 656 -2.77 -7.52 11.50
C ALA A 656 -2.98 -8.46 12.71
N PRO A 657 -2.81 -9.79 12.59
CA PRO A 657 -3.05 -10.70 13.73
C PRO A 657 -2.05 -10.53 14.87
N LEU A 658 -0.81 -10.10 14.60
CA LEU A 658 0.17 -9.83 15.65
C LEU A 658 -0.04 -8.46 16.30
N ALA A 659 -0.21 -7.41 15.48
CA ALA A 659 -0.42 -6.04 15.95
C ALA A 659 -1.67 -5.93 16.80
N ALA A 660 -2.79 -6.56 16.42
CA ALA A 660 -4.02 -6.52 17.22
C ALA A 660 -3.88 -7.15 18.63
N ARG A 661 -2.85 -7.99 18.85
CA ARG A 661 -2.67 -8.74 20.11
C ARG A 661 -1.58 -8.18 21.00
N PHE A 662 -0.50 -7.67 20.42
CA PHE A 662 0.73 -7.37 21.13
C PHE A 662 1.12 -5.90 21.04
N ASP A 663 1.81 -5.42 22.09
CA ASP A 663 2.39 -4.08 22.12
C ASP A 663 3.62 -3.96 21.20
N TYR A 664 4.04 -2.72 20.91
CA TYR A 664 5.17 -2.46 20.01
C TYR A 664 6.44 -3.19 20.45
N SER A 665 6.78 -3.14 21.73
CA SER A 665 7.96 -3.79 22.31
C SER A 665 7.97 -5.30 22.05
N THR A 666 6.84 -5.99 22.26
CA THR A 666 6.71 -7.42 21.96
C THR A 666 6.80 -7.71 20.47
N LEU A 667 6.25 -6.85 19.61
CA LEU A 667 6.38 -7.00 18.15
C LEU A 667 7.86 -6.96 17.72
N PHE A 668 8.68 -6.08 18.31
CA PHE A 668 10.13 -6.08 18.07
C PHE A 668 10.80 -7.39 18.53
N TYR A 669 10.40 -7.96 19.68
CA TYR A 669 10.95 -9.24 20.14
C TYR A 669 10.58 -10.41 19.22
N ILE A 670 9.34 -10.44 18.73
CA ILE A 670 8.89 -11.43 17.75
C ILE A 670 9.69 -11.28 16.43
N ALA A 671 9.88 -10.06 15.96
CA ALA A 671 10.69 -9.79 14.77
C ALA A 671 12.12 -10.29 14.94
N ALA A 672 12.76 -10.01 16.08
CA ALA A 672 14.10 -10.49 16.40
C ALA A 672 14.21 -12.02 16.40
N VAL A 673 13.20 -12.74 16.91
CA VAL A 673 13.16 -14.21 16.81
C VAL A 673 13.10 -14.66 15.35
N LEU A 674 12.22 -14.07 14.53
CA LEU A 674 12.08 -14.42 13.12
C LEU A 674 13.37 -14.16 12.32
N GLU A 675 14.07 -13.05 12.60
CA GLU A 675 15.37 -12.74 11.99
C GLU A 675 16.41 -13.85 12.24
N THR A 676 16.41 -14.47 13.43
CA THR A 676 17.33 -15.59 13.74
C THR A 676 16.97 -16.90 13.04
N VAL A 677 15.75 -17.07 12.52
CA VAL A 677 15.36 -18.30 11.79
C VAL A 677 16.20 -18.49 10.52
N VAL A 678 16.66 -17.40 9.91
CA VAL A 678 17.59 -17.39 8.78
C VAL A 678 18.87 -18.18 9.09
N ILE A 679 19.37 -18.15 10.33
CA ILE A 679 20.56 -18.89 10.78
C ILE A 679 20.33 -20.39 10.66
N LEU A 680 19.15 -20.86 11.06
CA LEU A 680 18.77 -22.28 11.01
C LEU A 680 18.64 -22.78 9.57
N GLY A 681 18.17 -21.93 8.65
CA GLY A 681 18.12 -22.27 7.22
C GLY A 681 19.52 -22.30 6.59
N ALA A 682 20.31 -21.25 6.80
CA ALA A 682 21.63 -21.10 6.20
C ALA A 682 22.62 -22.17 6.66
N MET A 683 22.57 -22.61 7.92
CA MET A 683 23.59 -23.53 8.45
C MET A 683 23.66 -24.87 7.70
N PHE A 684 22.54 -25.37 7.17
CA PHE A 684 22.47 -26.70 6.54
C PHE A 684 22.70 -26.72 5.03
N ILE A 685 22.83 -25.56 4.39
CA ILE A 685 23.08 -25.46 2.94
C ILE A 685 24.56 -25.75 2.68
N ASP A 686 24.87 -26.72 1.83
CA ASP A 686 26.20 -26.99 1.29
C ASP A 686 26.33 -26.24 -0.05
N PRO A 687 27.08 -25.11 -0.11
CA PRO A 687 27.18 -24.30 -1.33
C PRO A 687 27.76 -25.06 -2.53
N GLU A 688 28.45 -26.18 -2.30
CA GLU A 688 29.16 -26.96 -3.31
C GLU A 688 28.38 -28.20 -3.76
N GLU A 689 27.25 -28.53 -3.12
CA GLU A 689 26.50 -29.78 -3.38
C GLU A 689 26.06 -29.88 -4.84
N THR A 690 25.39 -28.85 -5.36
CA THR A 690 24.85 -28.85 -6.73
C THR A 690 25.95 -29.16 -7.75
N ARG A 691 27.11 -28.50 -7.60
CA ARG A 691 28.24 -28.70 -8.53
C ARG A 691 28.85 -30.09 -8.39
N ARG A 692 29.03 -30.58 -7.16
CA ARG A 692 29.59 -31.91 -6.88
C ARG A 692 28.70 -33.02 -7.44
N GLU A 693 27.38 -32.93 -7.27
CA GLU A 693 26.46 -33.95 -7.76
C GLU A 693 26.28 -33.88 -9.28
N MET A 694 26.23 -32.69 -9.88
CA MET A 694 26.17 -32.54 -11.34
C MET A 694 27.45 -33.02 -12.04
N ALA A 695 28.62 -32.82 -11.43
CA ALA A 695 29.87 -33.35 -11.96
C ALA A 695 29.86 -34.89 -12.05
N LYS A 696 29.21 -35.57 -11.11
CA LYS A 696 29.01 -37.04 -11.17
C LYS A 696 28.02 -37.39 -12.28
N HIS A 697 26.91 -36.65 -12.37
CA HIS A 697 25.84 -36.93 -13.33
C HIS A 697 26.25 -36.73 -14.79
N LEU A 698 27.24 -35.87 -15.06
CA LEU A 698 27.84 -35.67 -16.38
C LEU A 698 28.97 -36.67 -16.70
N SER A 699 29.46 -37.40 -15.69
CA SER A 699 30.51 -38.42 -15.84
C SER A 699 29.97 -39.85 -16.01
N GLU A 700 28.69 -40.05 -15.67
CA GLU A 700 27.89 -41.26 -15.90
C GLU A 700 27.13 -41.14 -17.23
#